data_AF-A0A933FUY2-F1
#
_entry.id   AF-A0A933FUY2-F1
#
_cell.length_a   1.000
_cell.length_b   1.000
_cell.length_c   1.000
_cell.angle_alpha   90.00
_cell.angle_beta   90.00
_cell.angle_gamma   90.00
#
_symmetry.space_group_name_H-M   'P 1'
#
loop_
_entity.id
_entity.type
_entity.pdbx_description
1 polymer ?
#
loop_
_entity_poly.entity_id
_entity_poly.type
_entity_poly.pdbx_seq_one_letter_code
_entity_poly.pdbx_strand_id
1 'polypeptide(L)'
;MVTERIRGAWRLRVLVASSLLIYVLGDAASAVSVQIPALPSKQSKLHFRLVNLLGLPAPPAPRTEGPVRIDHSGRVQVYILVTSVTEGILDRVVTLGGKIDGQGNGIVQAWVPINALASLVALPEVKYIRPPDYPKANANSRLGKGIVSLGQPKIVQVPPLVTTEGDTVLGFAAARQQFNVSGQGVRVGVLSAGVFGLEESIASGDLPATAFHCLSDSQAITQRSDGCLPGETLVETSGAITGQSFRSAKNLAPPGSDFAEGTAMLEIINDLAPGAELWFANFETTLEFADATAFLAANVDVMVSDIVVHGYFPNGQNSVTQTISQIIGNPSNRARGYIQAIGNYADAHYSDSYRRSNVSGPDGTAHLFQTNSQTSGPASPAPFNVINVGPLASMGVFLSWNDPAGASANDYDLLLFNCLSGDLLDWSDEIQEGFQEPQEAVFFANSSASPVDVCYAIVNAFDQAAPRILNVTISGDALHGFNTAASSLIPPADASGNLIAVGAVPASSPGQIEPFSSRGPIFDGENKPDVVATDGVTVSGAGEFPSPFFGTSAAAPHVAALAALVLECRNSLTAQSLKIILKSSAVALEAPDNSPNISGSGRIDALAAVQQTCASSSPIVLVTPSLQNFGNIAVGSSADKDFVIQNIGGGTLSGSATTLAPYSVIAGGTYDLGPDQSQVITVRFSPTSTGSFNGTISFSGAGGTSASLLGSGFVPSVLKFKSATYKISEKARLATVTVTRTGEKTGTVEIAYETSDGTATAGEDYTSSTGILTFGPGVTSRKFTIPMVNDTLDEPNETVNLTLKEPSAGAVLGSPGTAVLTITDNDVAGKVQFSSASYKVDEAGGSVVITVKRTGGSASGVSIDYETGGGTATAGE
;
A
#
# COMPACT_ATOMS: atom_id res chain seq x y z
N MET A 1 -34.20 -51.18 2.67
CA MET A 1 -34.10 -52.20 1.60
C MET A 1 -35.31 -53.11 1.69
N VAL A 2 -36.07 -53.28 0.61
CA VAL A 2 -37.09 -54.33 0.52
C VAL A 2 -36.80 -55.14 -0.74
N THR A 3 -36.63 -56.45 -0.60
CA THR A 3 -36.43 -57.37 -1.72
C THR A 3 -37.74 -58.07 -2.05
N GLU A 4 -38.27 -57.87 -3.26
CA GLU A 4 -39.36 -58.67 -3.81
C GLU A 4 -38.90 -59.43 -5.05
N ARG A 5 -39.33 -60.70 -5.16
CA ARG A 5 -38.86 -61.65 -6.16
C ARG A 5 -39.95 -61.86 -7.21
N ILE A 6 -39.77 -61.31 -8.41
CA ILE A 6 -40.63 -61.65 -9.57
C ILE A 6 -39.72 -62.08 -10.74
N ARG A 7 -39.90 -63.34 -11.17
CA ARG A 7 -39.35 -63.95 -12.40
C ARG A 7 -37.83 -63.77 -12.62
N GLY A 8 -37.05 -64.38 -11.74
CA GLY A 8 -35.74 -64.96 -12.12
C GLY A 8 -34.56 -64.03 -12.38
N ALA A 9 -34.68 -62.71 -12.22
CA ALA A 9 -33.56 -61.78 -12.32
C ALA A 9 -33.53 -60.80 -11.15
N TRP A 10 -32.35 -60.67 -10.50
CA TRP A 10 -32.11 -59.62 -9.52
C TRP A 10 -32.00 -58.28 -10.25
N ARG A 11 -32.85 -57.31 -9.92
CA ARG A 11 -32.69 -55.92 -10.35
C ARG A 11 -32.67 -55.02 -9.11
N LEU A 12 -31.54 -54.34 -8.91
CA LEU A 12 -31.37 -53.31 -7.89
C LEU A 12 -32.06 -52.03 -8.39
N ARG A 13 -33.13 -51.58 -7.73
CA ARG A 13 -33.65 -50.21 -7.90
C ARG A 13 -33.10 -49.37 -6.75
N VAL A 14 -32.17 -48.47 -7.05
CA VAL A 14 -31.78 -47.39 -6.14
C VAL A 14 -32.71 -46.22 -6.43
N LEU A 15 -33.62 -45.92 -5.49
CA LEU A 15 -34.29 -44.63 -5.45
C LEU A 15 -33.23 -43.62 -4.98
N VAL A 16 -32.88 -42.66 -5.82
CA VAL A 16 -32.09 -41.50 -5.40
C VAL A 16 -33.04 -40.54 -4.69
N ALA A 17 -32.95 -40.50 -3.37
CA ALA A 17 -33.40 -39.38 -2.58
C ALA A 17 -32.16 -38.72 -1.99
N SER A 18 -31.95 -37.47 -2.40
CA SER A 18 -30.91 -36.56 -1.99
C SER A 18 -30.93 -36.35 -0.46
N SER A 19 -29.75 -36.06 0.08
CA SER A 19 -29.44 -35.64 1.46
C SER A 19 -28.91 -36.75 2.38
N LEU A 20 -27.77 -36.44 3.00
CA LEU A 20 -27.06 -37.17 4.06
C LEU A 20 -25.97 -38.16 3.60
N LEU A 21 -24.79 -37.62 3.28
CA LEU A 21 -23.51 -38.30 3.52
C LEU A 21 -22.54 -37.33 4.22
N ILE A 22 -22.85 -37.05 5.48
CA ILE A 22 -21.89 -36.56 6.48
C ILE A 22 -21.51 -37.79 7.31
N TYR A 23 -20.21 -37.94 7.60
CA TYR A 23 -19.54 -39.05 8.32
C TYR A 23 -19.25 -40.31 7.49
N VAL A 24 -18.06 -40.37 6.86
CA VAL A 24 -16.95 -41.29 7.21
C VAL A 24 -15.65 -40.76 6.56
N LEU A 25 -14.97 -39.79 7.20
CA LEU A 25 -13.55 -39.48 6.93
C LEU A 25 -12.80 -39.29 8.25
N GLY A 26 -13.12 -40.13 9.24
CA GLY A 26 -12.51 -40.10 10.57
C GLY A 26 -11.24 -40.94 10.74
N ASP A 27 -10.86 -41.78 9.77
CA ASP A 27 -9.80 -42.78 9.97
C ASP A 27 -8.85 -42.98 8.76
N ALA A 28 -8.87 -42.10 7.76
CA ALA A 28 -7.96 -42.18 6.60
C ALA A 28 -6.72 -41.26 6.71
N ALA A 29 -6.50 -40.61 7.85
CA ALA A 29 -5.31 -39.77 8.10
C ALA A 29 -4.04 -40.59 8.42
N SER A 30 -4.10 -41.92 8.30
CA SER A 30 -3.04 -42.84 8.72
C SER A 30 -2.63 -43.81 7.59
N ALA A 31 -2.38 -43.31 6.37
CA ALA A 31 -1.73 -44.15 5.34
C ALA A 31 -1.08 -43.42 4.14
N VAL A 32 -0.99 -42.08 4.10
CA VAL A 32 -0.15 -41.38 3.11
C VAL A 32 0.99 -40.71 3.85
N SER A 33 2.20 -41.24 3.70
CA SER A 33 3.42 -40.55 4.13
C SER A 33 3.65 -39.39 3.17
N VAL A 34 2.96 -38.27 3.37
CA VAL A 34 3.25 -37.03 2.64
C VAL A 34 4.63 -36.58 3.11
N GLN A 35 5.65 -36.83 2.30
CA GLN A 35 6.98 -36.26 2.46
C GLN A 35 7.02 -35.01 1.58
N ILE A 36 7.50 -33.89 2.13
CA ILE A 36 7.77 -32.69 1.33
C ILE A 36 8.96 -33.06 0.41
N PRO A 37 8.77 -33.13 -0.92
CA PRO A 37 9.84 -33.46 -1.85
C PRO A 37 10.87 -32.31 -1.88
N ALA A 38 12.13 -32.64 -2.18
CA ALA A 38 13.16 -31.62 -2.35
C ALA A 38 12.85 -30.70 -3.55
N LEU A 39 12.77 -29.39 -3.31
CA LEU A 39 12.56 -28.39 -4.35
C LEU A 39 13.81 -28.19 -5.22
N PRO A 40 13.66 -27.76 -6.49
CA PRO A 40 14.78 -27.33 -7.33
C PRO A 40 15.59 -26.18 -6.69
N SER A 41 16.81 -25.94 -7.18
CA SER A 41 17.67 -24.87 -6.65
C SER A 41 17.04 -23.49 -6.83
N LYS A 42 16.73 -22.80 -5.72
CA LYS A 42 16.17 -21.44 -5.73
C LYS A 42 17.11 -20.43 -6.43
N GLN A 43 16.55 -19.52 -7.24
CA GLN A 43 17.27 -18.46 -7.97
C GLN A 43 16.86 -17.08 -7.44
N SER A 44 17.81 -16.16 -7.24
CA SER A 44 17.57 -14.89 -6.53
C SER A 44 16.93 -13.77 -7.37
N LYS A 45 17.24 -13.70 -8.67
CA LYS A 45 16.88 -12.54 -9.52
C LYS A 45 15.94 -12.85 -10.69
N LEU A 46 15.59 -14.11 -10.91
CA LEU A 46 14.71 -14.56 -11.98
C LEU A 46 13.66 -15.50 -11.40
N HIS A 47 12.40 -15.13 -11.57
CA HIS A 47 11.27 -15.95 -11.14
C HIS A 47 11.31 -17.34 -11.78
N PHE A 48 11.01 -18.37 -11.00
CA PHE A 48 11.21 -19.77 -11.36
C PHE A 48 10.47 -20.22 -12.62
N ARG A 49 9.25 -19.69 -12.86
CA ARG A 49 8.52 -19.98 -14.09
C ARG A 49 9.26 -19.54 -15.33
N LEU A 50 10.09 -18.51 -15.24
CA LEU A 50 10.95 -18.04 -16.32
C LEU A 50 12.21 -18.88 -16.44
N VAL A 51 12.76 -19.35 -15.32
CA VAL A 51 13.89 -20.31 -15.29
C VAL A 51 13.54 -21.59 -16.05
N ASN A 52 12.32 -22.10 -15.84
CA ASN A 52 11.82 -23.31 -16.53
C ASN A 52 11.71 -23.16 -18.06
N LEU A 53 11.77 -21.93 -18.59
CA LEU A 53 11.80 -21.68 -20.03
C LEU A 53 13.21 -21.69 -20.60
N LEU A 54 14.24 -21.48 -19.78
CA LEU A 54 15.62 -21.37 -20.23
C LEU A 54 16.08 -22.67 -20.90
N GLY A 55 16.61 -22.57 -22.11
CA GLY A 55 17.08 -23.73 -22.88
C GLY A 55 15.98 -24.52 -23.60
N LEU A 56 14.70 -24.16 -23.43
CA LEU A 56 13.63 -24.73 -24.25
C LEU A 56 13.53 -24.02 -25.61
N PRO A 57 13.18 -24.74 -26.70
CA PRO A 57 12.89 -24.11 -27.98
C PRO A 57 11.64 -23.23 -27.86
N ALA A 58 11.56 -22.19 -28.70
CA ALA A 58 10.35 -21.37 -28.79
C ALA A 58 9.13 -22.27 -29.09
N PRO A 59 8.01 -22.06 -28.40
CA PRO A 59 6.82 -22.87 -28.62
C PRO A 59 6.30 -22.68 -30.06
N PRO A 60 5.74 -23.72 -30.69
CA PRO A 60 5.26 -23.65 -32.08
C PRO A 60 4.03 -22.74 -32.26
N ALA A 61 3.34 -22.41 -31.16
CA ALA A 61 2.20 -21.52 -31.10
C ALA A 61 2.38 -20.56 -29.91
N PRO A 62 1.82 -19.32 -29.97
CA PRO A 62 1.92 -18.37 -28.88
C PRO A 62 1.14 -18.91 -27.68
N ARG A 63 1.61 -18.54 -26.48
CA ARG A 63 0.85 -18.73 -25.24
C ARG A 63 0.29 -17.38 -24.85
N THR A 64 -1.01 -17.19 -25.06
CA THR A 64 -1.69 -15.90 -24.81
C THR A 64 -2.36 -15.83 -23.44
N GLU A 65 -2.43 -16.96 -22.73
CA GLU A 65 -3.08 -17.09 -21.42
C GLU A 65 -2.18 -17.84 -20.42
N GLY A 66 -2.57 -17.77 -19.15
CA GLY A 66 -1.84 -18.37 -18.04
C GLY A 66 -0.80 -17.43 -17.43
N PRO A 67 -0.03 -17.94 -16.44
CA PRO A 67 0.91 -17.13 -15.65
C PRO A 67 2.14 -16.68 -16.46
N VAL A 68 2.43 -17.34 -17.59
CA VAL A 68 3.54 -17.01 -18.49
C VAL A 68 3.02 -16.94 -19.91
N ARG A 69 3.14 -15.76 -20.52
CA ARG A 69 2.73 -15.52 -21.91
C ARG A 69 3.94 -15.44 -22.82
N ILE A 70 3.82 -16.06 -24.00
CA ILE A 70 4.88 -16.13 -25.01
C ILE A 70 4.28 -15.74 -26.36
N ASP A 71 4.87 -14.76 -27.03
CA ASP A 71 4.40 -14.31 -28.36
C ASP A 71 4.89 -15.22 -29.49
N HIS A 72 4.44 -14.96 -30.71
CA HIS A 72 4.86 -15.68 -31.91
C HIS A 72 6.36 -15.60 -32.21
N SER A 73 7.07 -14.63 -31.64
CA SER A 73 8.51 -14.44 -31.82
C SER A 73 9.33 -15.15 -30.73
N GLY A 74 8.69 -15.93 -29.85
CA GLY A 74 9.36 -16.60 -28.73
C GLY A 74 9.81 -15.63 -27.64
N ARG A 75 9.21 -14.44 -27.55
CA ARG A 75 9.43 -13.50 -26.46
C ARG A 75 8.45 -13.78 -25.34
N VAL A 76 8.91 -13.72 -24.10
CA VAL A 76 8.08 -13.85 -22.90
C VAL A 76 7.75 -12.47 -22.35
N GLN A 77 6.50 -12.26 -21.93
CA GLN A 77 6.10 -11.01 -21.28
C GLN A 77 6.60 -11.01 -19.82
N VAL A 78 7.29 -9.95 -19.42
CA VAL A 78 7.92 -9.81 -18.10
C VAL A 78 7.76 -8.41 -17.53
N TYR A 79 7.73 -8.34 -16.20
CA TYR A 79 8.09 -7.17 -15.41
C TYR A 79 9.56 -7.26 -15.03
N ILE A 80 10.33 -6.24 -15.40
CA ILE A 80 11.72 -6.05 -14.99
C ILE A 80 11.70 -4.99 -13.89
N LEU A 81 11.89 -5.42 -12.65
CA LEU A 81 11.95 -4.55 -11.49
C LEU A 81 13.35 -3.96 -11.39
N VAL A 82 13.42 -2.63 -11.37
CA VAL A 82 14.67 -1.87 -11.36
C VAL A 82 14.69 -0.88 -10.21
N THR A 83 15.89 -0.43 -9.84
CA THR A 83 16.03 0.66 -8.84
C THR A 83 15.43 1.96 -9.35
N SER A 84 15.57 2.23 -10.65
CA SER A 84 14.98 3.38 -11.34
C SER A 84 14.87 3.07 -12.83
N VAL A 85 13.77 3.45 -13.47
CA VAL A 85 13.62 3.34 -14.93
C VAL A 85 14.48 4.43 -15.57
N THR A 86 15.41 4.04 -16.45
CA THR A 86 16.35 4.94 -17.16
C THR A 86 16.37 4.62 -18.65
N GLU A 87 16.74 5.57 -19.50
CA GLU A 87 16.88 5.31 -20.95
C GLU A 87 17.83 4.13 -21.22
N GLY A 88 18.89 3.98 -20.41
CA GLY A 88 19.86 2.89 -20.55
C GLY A 88 19.25 1.49 -20.43
N ILE A 89 18.35 1.25 -19.46
CA ILE A 89 17.70 -0.08 -19.35
C ILE A 89 16.69 -0.31 -20.48
N LEU A 90 15.99 0.74 -20.93
CA LEU A 90 15.04 0.65 -22.04
C LEU A 90 15.78 0.30 -23.35
N ASP A 91 16.85 1.02 -23.66
CA ASP A 91 17.72 0.75 -24.80
C ASP A 91 18.31 -0.66 -24.75
N ARG A 92 18.67 -1.13 -23.55
CA ARG A 92 19.22 -2.47 -23.36
C ARG A 92 18.19 -3.55 -23.65
N VAL A 93 16.96 -3.40 -23.18
CA VAL A 93 15.84 -4.32 -23.50
C VAL A 93 15.62 -4.38 -25.01
N VAL A 94 15.55 -3.23 -25.68
CA VAL A 94 15.35 -3.16 -27.15
C VAL A 94 16.53 -3.78 -27.91
N THR A 95 17.76 -3.47 -27.51
CA THR A 95 18.99 -4.01 -28.14
C THR A 95 19.06 -5.54 -28.04
N LEU A 96 18.51 -6.12 -26.97
CA LEU A 96 18.40 -7.57 -26.78
C LEU A 96 17.22 -8.20 -27.54
N GLY A 97 16.55 -7.46 -28.43
CA GLY A 97 15.40 -7.91 -29.21
C GLY A 97 14.07 -7.85 -28.46
N GLY A 98 14.04 -7.16 -27.31
CA GLY A 98 12.83 -6.93 -26.54
C GLY A 98 11.94 -5.84 -27.14
N LYS A 99 10.66 -5.86 -26.76
CA LYS A 99 9.66 -4.82 -27.07
C LYS A 99 9.10 -4.31 -25.75
N ILE A 100 9.23 -3.01 -25.50
CA ILE A 100 8.64 -2.37 -24.32
C ILE A 100 7.14 -2.16 -24.58
N ASP A 101 6.32 -2.57 -23.62
CA ASP A 101 4.87 -2.32 -23.64
C ASP A 101 4.49 -1.15 -22.72
N GLY A 102 5.22 -0.96 -21.60
CA GLY A 102 4.93 0.09 -20.63
C GLY A 102 6.01 0.22 -19.56
N GLN A 103 5.95 1.29 -18.78
CA GLN A 103 6.88 1.52 -17.67
C GLN A 103 6.25 2.40 -16.59
N GLY A 104 6.66 2.21 -15.34
CA GLY A 104 6.18 3.00 -14.21
C GLY A 104 6.52 2.32 -12.88
N ASN A 105 6.60 3.08 -11.78
CA ASN A 105 6.79 2.54 -10.43
C ASN A 105 7.98 1.57 -10.27
N GLY A 106 9.10 1.84 -10.95
CA GLY A 106 10.28 0.97 -10.92
C GLY A 106 10.13 -0.34 -11.71
N ILE A 107 9.11 -0.44 -12.57
CA ILE A 107 8.85 -1.59 -13.43
C ILE A 107 9.00 -1.17 -14.90
N VAL A 108 9.69 -2.01 -15.67
CA VAL A 108 9.62 -2.01 -17.14
C VAL A 108 8.83 -3.25 -17.56
N GLN A 109 7.65 -3.05 -18.17
CA GLN A 109 6.87 -4.12 -18.79
C GLN A 109 7.36 -4.30 -20.23
N ALA A 110 7.82 -5.51 -20.56
CA ALA A 110 8.34 -5.80 -21.88
C ALA A 110 8.12 -7.26 -22.31
N TRP A 111 8.07 -7.47 -23.62
CA TRP A 111 8.28 -8.77 -24.25
C TRP A 111 9.78 -8.96 -24.47
N VAL A 112 10.38 -9.99 -23.89
CA VAL A 112 11.82 -10.24 -23.95
C VAL A 112 12.09 -11.62 -24.53
N PRO A 113 13.02 -11.79 -25.49
CA PRO A 113 13.45 -13.12 -25.93
C PRO A 113 13.89 -13.99 -24.75
N ILE A 114 13.42 -15.24 -24.67
CA ILE A 114 13.72 -16.12 -23.53
C ILE A 114 15.23 -16.27 -23.31
N ASN A 115 16.03 -16.33 -24.38
CA ASN A 115 17.49 -16.42 -24.33
C ASN A 115 18.18 -15.12 -23.85
N ALA A 116 17.48 -13.99 -23.81
CA ALA A 116 18.00 -12.71 -23.33
C ALA A 116 17.79 -12.48 -21.82
N LEU A 117 16.91 -13.26 -21.16
CA LEU A 117 16.60 -13.11 -19.73
C LEU A 117 17.86 -13.16 -18.86
N ALA A 118 18.76 -14.12 -19.10
CA ALA A 118 20.01 -14.24 -18.34
C ALA A 118 20.92 -13.00 -18.48
N SER A 119 20.90 -12.35 -19.66
CA SER A 119 21.67 -11.12 -19.89
C SER A 119 21.09 -9.92 -19.15
N LEU A 120 19.76 -9.86 -18.99
CA LEU A 120 19.09 -8.81 -18.23
C LEU A 120 19.28 -8.98 -16.71
N VAL A 121 19.18 -10.22 -16.22
CA VAL A 121 19.39 -10.55 -14.80
C VAL A 121 20.81 -10.18 -14.32
N ALA A 122 21.79 -10.24 -15.21
CA ALA A 122 23.18 -9.89 -14.92
C ALA A 122 23.41 -8.37 -14.76
N LEU A 123 22.44 -7.52 -15.10
CA LEU A 123 22.57 -6.07 -15.00
C LEU A 123 22.46 -5.63 -13.52
N PRO A 124 23.36 -4.75 -13.03
CA PRO A 124 23.36 -4.31 -11.64
C PRO A 124 22.09 -3.54 -11.24
N GLU A 125 21.47 -2.83 -12.17
CA GLU A 125 20.24 -2.05 -11.96
C GLU A 125 18.97 -2.92 -11.87
N VAL A 126 19.02 -4.17 -12.37
CA VAL A 126 17.91 -5.13 -12.31
C VAL A 126 17.89 -5.80 -10.95
N LYS A 127 16.78 -5.60 -10.23
CA LYS A 127 16.50 -6.24 -8.95
C LYS A 127 15.92 -7.63 -9.16
N TYR A 128 14.90 -7.74 -10.02
CA TYR A 128 14.14 -8.96 -10.21
C TYR A 128 13.42 -8.98 -11.55
N ILE A 129 13.26 -10.14 -12.15
CA ILE A 129 12.43 -10.33 -13.35
C ILE A 129 11.38 -11.40 -13.06
N ARG A 130 10.11 -11.05 -13.26
CA ARG A 130 8.96 -11.94 -13.06
C ARG A 130 7.92 -11.78 -14.16
N PRO A 131 7.03 -12.75 -14.37
CA PRO A 131 5.84 -12.53 -15.19
C PRO A 131 4.98 -11.39 -14.61
N PRO A 132 4.27 -10.62 -15.46
CA PRO A 132 3.27 -9.67 -15.00
C PRO A 132 2.18 -10.35 -14.18
N ASP A 133 1.60 -9.59 -13.25
CA ASP A 133 0.31 -10.00 -12.67
C ASP A 133 -0.79 -9.65 -13.65
N TYR A 134 -1.74 -10.58 -13.81
CA TYR A 134 -2.89 -10.42 -14.70
C TYR A 134 -4.16 -10.34 -13.84
N PRO A 135 -4.65 -9.13 -13.51
CA PRO A 135 -5.89 -8.99 -12.75
C PRO A 135 -7.05 -9.67 -13.45
N LYS A 136 -8.05 -10.06 -12.66
CA LYS A 136 -9.22 -10.79 -13.15
C LYS A 136 -10.49 -10.06 -12.75
N ALA A 137 -11.49 -10.10 -13.62
CA ALA A 137 -12.85 -9.74 -13.24
C ALA A 137 -13.34 -10.68 -12.14
N ASN A 138 -14.17 -10.15 -11.24
CA ASN A 138 -14.78 -10.87 -10.13
C ASN A 138 -15.90 -11.84 -10.58
N ALA A 139 -15.79 -12.46 -11.74
CA ALA A 139 -16.80 -13.33 -12.29
C ALA A 139 -17.08 -14.52 -11.37
N ASN A 140 -18.34 -14.72 -10.98
CA ASN A 140 -18.74 -15.94 -10.29
C ASN A 140 -18.93 -17.07 -11.31
N SER A 141 -17.82 -17.67 -11.76
CA SER A 141 -17.86 -18.80 -12.71
C SER A 141 -18.63 -20.02 -12.17
N ARG A 142 -18.92 -20.06 -10.86
CA ARG A 142 -19.52 -21.21 -10.15
C ARG A 142 -21.04 -21.33 -10.31
N LEU A 143 -21.76 -20.24 -10.57
CA LEU A 143 -23.24 -20.27 -10.61
C LEU A 143 -23.83 -20.37 -12.03
N GLY A 144 -23.05 -20.04 -13.07
CA GLY A 144 -23.52 -20.02 -14.47
C GLY A 144 -23.11 -21.23 -15.33
N LYS A 145 -22.02 -21.94 -15.02
CA LYS A 145 -21.48 -23.01 -15.90
C LYS A 145 -22.20 -24.35 -15.78
N GLY A 146 -23.02 -24.55 -14.73
CA GLY A 146 -23.66 -25.85 -14.45
C GLY A 146 -24.77 -26.29 -15.40
N ILE A 147 -25.35 -25.42 -16.26
CA ILE A 147 -26.53 -25.77 -17.10
C ILE A 147 -26.50 -25.14 -18.49
N VAL A 148 -25.33 -24.95 -19.12
CA VAL A 148 -25.30 -24.63 -20.56
C VAL A 148 -24.27 -25.51 -21.26
N SER A 149 -24.77 -26.60 -21.85
CA SER A 149 -24.08 -27.30 -22.93
C SER A 149 -23.55 -26.27 -23.94
N LEU A 150 -22.26 -26.35 -24.29
CA LEU A 150 -21.56 -25.61 -25.34
C LEU A 150 -22.19 -25.83 -26.74
N GLY A 151 -23.40 -25.35 -26.92
CA GLY A 151 -24.18 -25.56 -28.11
C GLY A 151 -25.57 -25.00 -27.93
N GLN A 152 -25.69 -23.67 -27.98
CA GLN A 152 -26.69 -22.87 -28.69
C GLN A 152 -26.69 -21.44 -28.09
N PRO A 153 -26.55 -20.38 -28.90
CA PRO A 153 -26.68 -19.01 -28.41
C PRO A 153 -28.12 -18.79 -27.93
N LYS A 154 -28.31 -18.55 -26.63
CA LYS A 154 -29.58 -18.06 -26.10
C LYS A 154 -29.65 -16.56 -26.30
N ILE A 155 -29.96 -16.14 -27.53
CA ILE A 155 -30.56 -14.83 -27.76
C ILE A 155 -31.98 -14.92 -27.22
N VAL A 156 -32.19 -14.60 -25.95
CA VAL A 156 -33.53 -14.19 -25.52
C VAL A 156 -33.59 -12.72 -25.89
N GLN A 157 -34.35 -12.37 -26.93
CA GLN A 157 -34.71 -10.96 -27.16
C GLN A 157 -35.55 -10.50 -25.98
N VAL A 158 -34.88 -9.96 -24.95
CA VAL A 158 -35.54 -9.23 -23.88
C VAL A 158 -35.78 -7.82 -24.42
N PRO A 159 -37.01 -7.30 -24.38
CA PRO A 159 -37.26 -5.90 -24.70
C PRO A 159 -36.43 -5.01 -23.77
N PRO A 160 -36.00 -3.80 -24.20
CA PRO A 160 -35.22 -2.91 -23.36
C PRO A 160 -35.96 -2.66 -22.04
N LEU A 161 -35.30 -3.01 -20.93
CA LEU A 161 -35.90 -3.04 -19.60
C LEU A 161 -35.78 -1.67 -18.93
N VAL A 162 -36.84 -0.87 -19.01
CA VAL A 162 -36.94 0.39 -18.23
C VAL A 162 -37.14 0.12 -16.72
N THR A 163 -37.28 -1.13 -16.29
CA THR A 163 -37.47 -1.53 -14.89
C THR A 163 -36.67 -2.78 -14.58
N THR A 164 -35.56 -2.62 -13.86
CA THR A 164 -34.68 -3.72 -13.43
C THR A 164 -34.92 -4.11 -11.97
N GLU A 165 -34.25 -5.15 -11.48
CA GLU A 165 -34.25 -5.51 -10.07
C GLU A 165 -33.76 -4.34 -9.21
N GLY A 166 -32.77 -3.56 -9.67
CA GLY A 166 -32.31 -2.35 -9.00
C GLY A 166 -33.42 -1.29 -8.82
N ASP A 167 -34.31 -1.13 -9.80
CA ASP A 167 -35.44 -0.21 -9.70
C ASP A 167 -36.39 -0.52 -8.56
N THR A 168 -36.66 -1.80 -8.35
CA THR A 168 -37.64 -2.26 -7.35
C THR A 168 -36.97 -2.51 -6.00
N VAL A 169 -35.83 -3.20 -5.98
CA VAL A 169 -35.13 -3.64 -4.76
C VAL A 169 -34.39 -2.50 -4.07
N LEU A 170 -33.82 -1.58 -4.85
CA LEU A 170 -32.97 -0.49 -4.36
C LEU A 170 -33.64 0.89 -4.49
N GLY A 171 -34.85 0.98 -5.06
CA GLY A 171 -35.65 2.20 -5.08
C GLY A 171 -35.29 3.22 -6.17
N PHE A 172 -34.59 2.82 -7.24
CA PHE A 172 -34.20 3.74 -8.32
C PHE A 172 -35.41 4.31 -9.07
N ALA A 173 -36.44 3.50 -9.35
CA ALA A 173 -37.63 3.99 -10.05
C ALA A 173 -38.33 5.09 -9.25
N ALA A 174 -38.45 4.92 -7.93
CA ALA A 174 -39.02 5.93 -7.05
C ALA A 174 -38.15 7.20 -7.02
N ALA A 175 -36.82 7.06 -6.93
CA ALA A 175 -35.90 8.19 -6.93
C ALA A 175 -36.02 9.03 -8.22
N ARG A 176 -35.98 8.36 -9.39
CA ARG A 176 -36.10 9.01 -10.70
C ARG A 176 -37.47 9.69 -10.87
N GLN A 177 -38.57 9.02 -10.52
CA GLN A 177 -39.92 9.56 -10.65
C GLN A 177 -40.17 10.75 -9.71
N GLN A 178 -39.70 10.68 -8.46
CA GLN A 178 -39.98 11.71 -7.46
C GLN A 178 -39.11 12.96 -7.62
N PHE A 179 -37.86 12.80 -8.03
CA PHE A 179 -36.88 13.90 -8.09
C PHE A 179 -36.50 14.31 -9.52
N ASN A 180 -37.05 13.66 -10.54
CA ASN A 180 -36.75 13.93 -11.95
C ASN A 180 -35.23 13.89 -12.23
N VAL A 181 -34.57 12.87 -11.68
CA VAL A 181 -33.14 12.58 -11.88
C VAL A 181 -32.98 11.41 -12.83
N SER A 182 -31.86 11.40 -13.56
CA SER A 182 -31.50 10.37 -14.53
C SER A 182 -29.99 10.09 -14.60
N GLY A 183 -29.15 10.81 -13.86
CA GLY A 183 -27.69 10.85 -14.01
C GLY A 183 -27.20 11.91 -15.00
N GLN A 184 -28.08 12.81 -15.45
CA GLN A 184 -27.79 13.79 -16.48
C GLN A 184 -26.58 14.67 -16.11
N GLY A 185 -25.60 14.74 -17.02
CA GLY A 185 -24.40 15.57 -16.84
C GLY A 185 -23.32 14.94 -15.95
N VAL A 186 -23.49 13.68 -15.54
CA VAL A 186 -22.50 12.90 -14.81
C VAL A 186 -21.88 11.85 -15.74
N ARG A 187 -20.56 11.70 -15.68
CA ARG A 187 -19.82 10.65 -16.40
C ARG A 187 -19.56 9.46 -15.51
N VAL A 188 -19.93 8.27 -15.97
CA VAL A 188 -19.73 7.00 -15.24
C VAL A 188 -18.82 6.09 -16.05
N GLY A 189 -17.65 5.76 -15.51
CA GLY A 189 -16.66 4.89 -16.13
C GLY A 189 -16.67 3.47 -15.56
N VAL A 190 -16.68 2.47 -16.44
CA VAL A 190 -16.52 1.06 -16.09
C VAL A 190 -15.10 0.62 -16.41
N LEU A 191 -14.44 0.00 -15.43
CA LEU A 191 -13.13 -0.62 -15.56
C LEU A 191 -13.29 -2.13 -15.41
N SER A 192 -13.14 -2.87 -16.51
CA SER A 192 -13.28 -4.33 -16.52
C SER A 192 -12.33 -4.95 -17.56
N ALA A 193 -12.30 -6.28 -17.70
CA ALA A 193 -11.38 -6.97 -18.60
C ALA A 193 -11.72 -6.79 -20.10
N GLY A 194 -12.95 -6.39 -20.43
CA GLY A 194 -13.36 -6.09 -21.80
C GLY A 194 -14.86 -5.87 -21.94
N VAL A 195 -15.28 -5.54 -23.15
CA VAL A 195 -16.69 -5.51 -23.59
C VAL A 195 -16.90 -6.55 -24.69
N PHE A 196 -17.98 -7.31 -24.63
CA PHE A 196 -18.34 -8.27 -25.65
C PHE A 196 -19.86 -8.21 -25.92
N GLY A 197 -20.29 -8.36 -27.17
CA GLY A 197 -21.71 -8.18 -27.55
C GLY A 197 -22.22 -6.73 -27.58
N LEU A 198 -21.33 -5.72 -27.57
CA LEU A 198 -21.73 -4.31 -27.49
C LEU A 198 -22.70 -3.88 -28.62
N GLU A 199 -22.49 -4.37 -29.85
CA GLU A 199 -23.39 -4.10 -30.98
C GLU A 199 -24.79 -4.71 -30.75
N GLU A 200 -24.86 -5.93 -30.22
CA GLU A 200 -26.11 -6.63 -29.92
C GLU A 200 -26.90 -5.89 -28.84
N SER A 201 -26.23 -5.43 -27.79
CA SER A 201 -26.82 -4.64 -26.70
C SER A 201 -27.33 -3.27 -27.15
N ILE A 202 -26.63 -2.61 -28.08
CA ILE A 202 -27.11 -1.36 -28.70
C ILE A 202 -28.32 -1.65 -29.60
N ALA A 203 -28.30 -2.75 -30.35
CA ALA A 203 -29.39 -3.13 -31.24
C ALA A 203 -30.68 -3.53 -30.49
N SER A 204 -30.57 -4.12 -29.29
CA SER A 204 -31.72 -4.39 -28.41
C SER A 204 -32.25 -3.13 -27.73
N GLY A 205 -31.43 -2.09 -27.61
CA GLY A 205 -31.76 -0.83 -26.94
C GLY A 205 -31.42 -0.81 -25.45
N ASP A 206 -30.71 -1.81 -24.95
CA ASP A 206 -30.19 -1.86 -23.57
C ASP A 206 -28.99 -0.91 -23.38
N LEU A 207 -28.26 -0.61 -24.47
CA LEU A 207 -27.24 0.42 -24.50
C LEU A 207 -27.51 1.50 -25.57
N PRO A 208 -27.07 2.75 -25.33
CA PRO A 208 -27.29 3.85 -26.27
C PRO A 208 -26.37 3.77 -27.49
N ALA A 209 -26.84 4.33 -28.61
CA ALA A 209 -26.11 4.36 -29.86
C ALA A 209 -24.72 5.02 -29.71
N THR A 210 -23.69 4.32 -30.19
CA THR A 210 -22.28 4.67 -30.02
C THR A 210 -21.51 4.47 -31.33
N ALA A 211 -20.51 5.32 -31.59
CA ALA A 211 -19.59 5.17 -32.70
C ALA A 211 -18.42 4.27 -32.31
N PHE A 212 -18.06 3.34 -33.19
CA PHE A 212 -16.99 2.36 -32.99
C PHE A 212 -15.76 2.79 -33.79
N HIS A 213 -14.59 2.71 -33.18
CA HIS A 213 -13.31 2.88 -33.86
C HIS A 213 -12.68 1.50 -34.00
N CYS A 214 -12.59 1.04 -35.25
CA CYS A 214 -12.19 -0.32 -35.58
C CYS A 214 -10.86 -0.31 -36.32
N LEU A 215 -9.96 -1.22 -35.96
CA LEU A 215 -8.65 -1.39 -36.57
C LEU A 215 -8.70 -2.59 -37.51
N SER A 216 -8.43 -2.36 -38.80
CA SER A 216 -8.46 -3.39 -39.85
C SER A 216 -7.06 -3.98 -40.12
N ASP A 217 -6.98 -5.01 -40.97
CA ASP A 217 -5.71 -5.59 -41.44
C ASP A 217 -4.73 -4.56 -42.03
N SER A 218 -5.24 -3.43 -42.53
CA SER A 218 -4.43 -2.30 -43.02
C SER A 218 -3.81 -1.44 -41.90
N GLN A 219 -4.07 -1.77 -40.63
CA GLN A 219 -3.75 -1.01 -39.42
C GLN A 219 -4.29 0.42 -39.35
N ALA A 220 -5.18 0.82 -40.27
CA ALA A 220 -5.89 2.09 -40.18
C ALA A 220 -7.10 1.98 -39.23
N ILE A 221 -7.25 2.97 -38.35
CA ILE A 221 -8.44 3.13 -37.51
C ILE A 221 -9.57 3.71 -38.37
N THR A 222 -10.70 3.03 -38.40
CA THR A 222 -11.90 3.41 -39.15
C THR A 222 -13.04 3.66 -38.18
N GLN A 223 -13.72 4.80 -38.31
CA GLN A 223 -14.91 5.11 -37.52
C GLN A 223 -16.17 4.52 -38.19
N ARG A 224 -17.01 3.84 -37.41
CA ARG A 224 -18.23 3.17 -37.84
C ARG A 224 -19.40 3.46 -36.91
N SER A 225 -20.61 3.36 -37.44
CA SER A 225 -21.86 3.56 -36.69
C SER A 225 -22.58 2.25 -36.34
N ASP A 226 -22.15 1.12 -36.92
CA ASP A 226 -22.82 -0.18 -36.91
C ASP A 226 -21.93 -1.30 -36.37
N GLY A 227 -20.99 -0.99 -35.46
CA GLY A 227 -20.04 -1.97 -34.93
C GLY A 227 -18.79 -2.15 -35.78
N CYS A 228 -17.97 -3.14 -35.45
CA CYS A 228 -16.78 -3.53 -36.22
C CYS A 228 -17.11 -4.70 -37.14
N LEU A 229 -16.56 -4.70 -38.36
CA LEU A 229 -16.78 -5.82 -39.28
C LEU A 229 -16.03 -7.08 -38.82
N PRO A 230 -16.46 -8.28 -39.29
CA PRO A 230 -15.70 -9.50 -39.11
C PRO A 230 -14.23 -9.33 -39.54
N GLY A 231 -13.30 -9.63 -38.63
CA GLY A 231 -11.86 -9.47 -38.84
C GLY A 231 -11.29 -8.11 -38.42
N GLU A 232 -12.13 -7.11 -38.11
CA GLU A 232 -11.68 -5.86 -37.50
C GLU A 232 -11.63 -5.97 -35.96
N THR A 233 -10.76 -5.18 -35.34
CA THR A 233 -10.56 -5.12 -33.89
C THR A 233 -11.16 -3.84 -33.33
N LEU A 234 -12.04 -3.93 -32.33
CA LEU A 234 -12.56 -2.75 -31.65
C LEU A 234 -11.49 -2.12 -30.76
N VAL A 235 -11.03 -0.92 -31.09
CA VAL A 235 -9.95 -0.25 -30.35
C VAL A 235 -10.40 0.87 -29.44
N GLU A 236 -11.43 1.61 -29.86
CA GLU A 236 -12.04 2.69 -29.08
C GLU A 236 -13.53 2.80 -29.42
N THR A 237 -14.28 3.48 -28.56
CA THR A 237 -15.65 3.92 -28.88
C THR A 237 -15.79 5.41 -28.55
N SER A 238 -16.72 6.09 -29.22
CA SER A 238 -17.03 7.51 -28.97
C SER A 238 -18.53 7.79 -29.12
N GLY A 239 -19.03 8.86 -28.49
CA GLY A 239 -20.45 9.20 -28.50
C GLY A 239 -21.08 8.89 -27.14
N ALA A 240 -22.14 8.09 -27.11
CA ALA A 240 -22.83 7.77 -25.86
C ALA A 240 -21.99 6.89 -24.91
N ILE A 241 -21.13 6.02 -25.48
CA ILE A 241 -20.12 5.25 -24.74
C ILE A 241 -18.72 5.63 -25.24
N THR A 242 -17.88 6.21 -24.39
CA THR A 242 -16.47 6.53 -24.69
C THR A 242 -15.55 5.46 -24.12
N GLY A 243 -14.88 4.70 -24.99
CA GLY A 243 -14.11 3.51 -24.61
C GLY A 243 -12.66 3.59 -25.05
N GLN A 244 -11.71 3.18 -24.20
CA GLN A 244 -10.28 3.12 -24.53
C GLN A 244 -9.62 1.84 -24.00
N SER A 245 -8.85 1.16 -24.87
CA SER A 245 -8.07 -0.02 -24.46
C SER A 245 -6.62 0.32 -24.09
N PHE A 246 -6.20 -0.16 -22.92
CA PHE A 246 -4.81 -0.07 -22.45
C PHE A 246 -3.98 -1.32 -22.76
N ARG A 247 -4.65 -2.39 -23.22
CA ARG A 247 -4.02 -3.65 -23.60
C ARG A 247 -2.97 -3.44 -24.69
N SER A 248 -1.95 -4.30 -24.72
CA SER A 248 -0.94 -4.29 -25.80
C SER A 248 -1.58 -4.49 -27.19
N ALA A 249 -2.63 -5.31 -27.29
CA ALA A 249 -3.40 -5.54 -28.52
C ALA A 249 -4.37 -4.39 -28.90
N LYS A 250 -4.54 -3.40 -28.01
CA LYS A 250 -5.51 -2.30 -28.13
C LYS A 250 -6.97 -2.73 -28.31
N ASN A 251 -7.31 -3.98 -28.03
CA ASN A 251 -8.65 -4.50 -28.26
C ASN A 251 -9.55 -4.37 -27.02
N LEU A 252 -10.60 -3.55 -27.13
CA LEU A 252 -11.67 -3.43 -26.13
C LEU A 252 -12.50 -4.72 -25.99
N ALA A 253 -12.59 -5.51 -27.06
CA ALA A 253 -13.37 -6.75 -27.14
C ALA A 253 -12.47 -7.98 -27.38
N PRO A 254 -11.69 -8.43 -26.38
CA PRO A 254 -10.84 -9.62 -26.52
C PRO A 254 -11.61 -10.83 -27.06
N PRO A 255 -10.97 -11.68 -27.90
CA PRO A 255 -11.53 -12.98 -28.23
C PRO A 255 -11.58 -13.86 -26.97
N GLY A 256 -12.78 -14.26 -26.55
CA GLY A 256 -13.06 -15.08 -25.36
C GLY A 256 -14.08 -14.40 -24.43
N SER A 257 -15.27 -15.01 -24.29
CA SER A 257 -16.43 -14.46 -23.59
C SER A 257 -16.40 -14.61 -22.06
N ASP A 258 -15.55 -15.49 -21.52
CA ASP A 258 -15.61 -15.90 -20.10
C ASP A 258 -15.26 -14.80 -19.06
N PHE A 259 -14.79 -13.61 -19.48
CA PHE A 259 -14.32 -12.56 -18.56
C PHE A 259 -14.68 -11.11 -18.95
N ALA A 260 -15.42 -10.87 -20.03
CA ALA A 260 -15.67 -9.51 -20.54
C ALA A 260 -16.96 -8.87 -19.96
N GLU A 261 -17.09 -8.85 -18.63
CA GLU A 261 -18.31 -8.42 -17.90
C GLU A 261 -18.70 -6.94 -18.10
N GLY A 262 -17.84 -6.15 -18.76
CA GLY A 262 -18.01 -4.73 -18.97
C GLY A 262 -19.32 -4.35 -19.65
N THR A 263 -19.82 -5.15 -20.60
CA THR A 263 -21.11 -4.87 -21.27
C THR A 263 -22.27 -4.93 -20.29
N ALA A 264 -22.34 -5.97 -19.46
CA ALA A 264 -23.39 -6.13 -18.45
C ALA A 264 -23.33 -5.01 -17.39
N MET A 265 -22.13 -4.60 -16.98
CA MET A 265 -21.96 -3.47 -16.07
C MET A 265 -22.45 -2.16 -16.67
N LEU A 266 -22.18 -1.91 -17.96
CA LEU A 266 -22.67 -0.72 -18.67
C LEU A 266 -24.20 -0.71 -18.77
N GLU A 267 -24.81 -1.86 -19.06
CA GLU A 267 -26.28 -2.01 -19.11
C GLU A 267 -26.92 -1.65 -17.78
N ILE A 268 -26.43 -2.22 -16.66
CA ILE A 268 -26.96 -1.93 -15.31
C ILE A 268 -26.91 -0.42 -15.01
N ILE A 269 -25.82 0.25 -15.39
CA ILE A 269 -25.68 1.69 -15.17
C ILE A 269 -26.65 2.47 -16.06
N ASN A 270 -26.78 2.10 -17.34
CA ASN A 270 -27.69 2.73 -18.28
C ASN A 270 -29.15 2.61 -17.85
N ASP A 271 -29.56 1.44 -17.34
CA ASP A 271 -30.93 1.19 -16.92
C ASP A 271 -31.32 2.06 -15.71
N LEU A 272 -30.39 2.23 -14.78
CA LEU A 272 -30.61 2.91 -13.49
C LEU A 272 -30.32 4.42 -13.56
N ALA A 273 -29.40 4.83 -14.42
CA ALA A 273 -28.98 6.22 -14.67
C ALA A 273 -28.89 6.51 -16.19
N PRO A 274 -30.01 6.49 -16.92
CA PRO A 274 -30.04 6.58 -18.39
C PRO A 274 -29.57 7.94 -18.97
N GLY A 275 -29.46 8.97 -18.14
CA GLY A 275 -28.91 10.27 -18.51
C GLY A 275 -27.40 10.38 -18.32
N ALA A 276 -26.76 9.39 -17.70
CA ALA A 276 -25.31 9.37 -17.49
C ALA A 276 -24.55 9.13 -18.80
N GLU A 277 -23.42 9.82 -18.96
CA GLU A 277 -22.48 9.55 -20.06
C GLU A 277 -21.60 8.36 -19.68
N LEU A 278 -21.59 7.31 -20.51
CA LEU A 278 -20.91 6.06 -20.20
C LEU A 278 -19.48 6.07 -20.73
N TRP A 279 -18.56 5.55 -19.91
CA TRP A 279 -17.14 5.42 -20.24
C TRP A 279 -16.67 4.00 -19.95
N PHE A 280 -15.67 3.53 -20.69
CA PHE A 280 -15.13 2.19 -20.51
C PHE A 280 -13.60 2.17 -20.67
N ALA A 281 -12.91 1.40 -19.84
CA ALA A 281 -11.50 1.09 -20.05
C ALA A 281 -11.23 -0.38 -19.72
N ASN A 282 -10.33 -1.00 -20.51
CA ASN A 282 -9.80 -2.32 -20.20
C ASN A 282 -8.27 -2.36 -20.28
N PHE A 283 -7.71 -3.44 -19.73
CA PHE A 283 -6.28 -3.64 -19.51
C PHE A 283 -6.01 -5.15 -19.42
N GLU A 284 -4.74 -5.57 -19.37
CA GLU A 284 -4.36 -6.97 -19.11
C GLU A 284 -3.50 -7.14 -17.86
N THR A 285 -2.61 -6.19 -17.60
CA THR A 285 -1.61 -6.28 -16.53
C THR A 285 -1.93 -5.31 -15.40
N THR A 286 -1.32 -5.48 -14.23
CA THR A 286 -1.46 -4.52 -13.12
C THR A 286 -0.92 -3.12 -13.43
N LEU A 287 0.08 -2.99 -14.32
CA LEU A 287 0.58 -1.69 -14.76
C LEU A 287 -0.46 -0.99 -15.66
N GLU A 288 -1.01 -1.72 -16.63
CA GLU A 288 -2.09 -1.22 -17.50
C GLU A 288 -3.38 -0.93 -16.72
N PHE A 289 -3.67 -1.71 -15.66
CA PHE A 289 -4.78 -1.45 -14.73
C PHE A 289 -4.64 -0.09 -14.05
N ALA A 290 -3.44 0.26 -13.59
CA ALA A 290 -3.17 1.57 -13.00
C ALA A 290 -3.36 2.70 -14.02
N ASP A 291 -2.86 2.52 -15.25
CA ASP A 291 -3.02 3.50 -16.33
C ASP A 291 -4.50 3.69 -16.73
N ALA A 292 -5.25 2.59 -16.86
CA ALA A 292 -6.68 2.61 -17.15
C ALA A 292 -7.49 3.27 -16.02
N THR A 293 -7.11 3.00 -14.76
CA THR A 293 -7.71 3.64 -13.59
C THR A 293 -7.44 5.14 -13.57
N ALA A 294 -6.19 5.56 -13.82
CA ALA A 294 -5.83 6.96 -13.87
C ALA A 294 -6.55 7.71 -15.01
N PHE A 295 -6.69 7.06 -16.17
CA PHE A 295 -7.46 7.58 -17.29
C PHE A 295 -8.92 7.82 -16.91
N LEU A 296 -9.62 6.83 -16.35
CA LEU A 296 -11.00 7.03 -15.94
C LEU A 296 -11.08 8.10 -14.84
N ALA A 297 -10.25 8.03 -13.80
CA ALA A 297 -10.26 8.99 -12.69
C ALA A 297 -10.08 10.45 -13.17
N ALA A 298 -9.29 10.69 -14.21
CA ALA A 298 -9.10 12.01 -14.79
C ALA A 298 -10.32 12.50 -15.62
N ASN A 299 -11.11 11.58 -16.19
CA ASN A 299 -12.10 11.91 -17.21
C ASN A 299 -13.58 11.75 -16.79
N VAL A 300 -13.85 10.95 -15.76
CA VAL A 300 -15.22 10.64 -15.29
C VAL A 300 -15.50 11.23 -13.91
N ASP A 301 -16.77 11.31 -13.51
CA ASP A 301 -17.19 11.75 -12.17
C ASP A 301 -17.29 10.56 -11.19
N VAL A 302 -17.64 9.38 -11.72
CA VAL A 302 -17.79 8.14 -10.98
C VAL A 302 -17.12 7.02 -11.77
N MET A 303 -16.23 6.26 -11.16
CA MET A 303 -15.69 5.03 -11.75
C MET A 303 -16.10 3.81 -10.93
N VAL A 304 -16.32 2.70 -11.62
CA VAL A 304 -16.63 1.40 -11.03
C VAL A 304 -15.75 0.32 -11.62
N SER A 305 -15.21 -0.53 -10.75
CA SER A 305 -14.33 -1.63 -11.11
C SER A 305 -14.85 -2.94 -10.51
N ASP A 306 -14.86 -3.99 -11.33
CA ASP A 306 -15.15 -5.37 -10.93
C ASP A 306 -13.86 -6.20 -10.75
N ILE A 307 -12.70 -5.56 -10.75
CA ILE A 307 -11.41 -6.23 -10.90
C ILE A 307 -10.79 -6.54 -9.54
N VAL A 308 -10.19 -7.72 -9.41
CA VAL A 308 -9.34 -8.10 -8.28
C VAL A 308 -7.94 -8.51 -8.73
N VAL A 309 -6.98 -8.33 -7.83
CA VAL A 309 -5.60 -8.76 -7.99
C VAL A 309 -5.24 -9.73 -6.87
N HIS A 310 -5.09 -11.00 -7.24
CA HIS A 310 -4.70 -12.06 -6.31
C HIS A 310 -3.22 -11.97 -5.92
N GLY A 311 -2.87 -12.63 -4.82
CA GLY A 311 -1.48 -12.72 -4.33
C GLY A 311 -1.06 -11.57 -3.41
N TYR A 312 -1.88 -10.54 -3.26
CA TYR A 312 -1.52 -9.39 -2.43
C TYR A 312 -2.20 -9.45 -1.06
N PHE A 313 -1.42 -9.16 0.00
CA PHE A 313 -1.94 -9.14 1.36
C PHE A 313 -2.86 -7.92 1.57
N PRO A 314 -4.11 -8.11 2.04
CA PRO A 314 -5.13 -7.05 2.07
C PRO A 314 -5.03 -6.17 3.32
N ASN A 315 -3.94 -5.40 3.42
CA ASN A 315 -3.65 -4.49 4.54
C ASN A 315 -3.57 -3.01 4.13
N GLY A 316 -4.01 -2.66 2.93
CA GLY A 316 -3.95 -1.27 2.46
C GLY A 316 -2.56 -0.82 2.00
N GLN A 317 -1.52 -1.67 2.14
CA GLN A 317 -0.12 -1.27 1.93
C GLN A 317 0.54 -1.92 0.72
N ASN A 318 -0.06 -2.92 0.08
CA ASN A 318 0.53 -3.54 -1.11
C ASN A 318 0.65 -2.55 -2.29
N SER A 319 1.56 -2.82 -3.23
CA SER A 319 1.86 -1.90 -4.33
C SER A 319 0.66 -1.55 -5.22
N VAL A 320 -0.23 -2.51 -5.49
CA VAL A 320 -1.48 -2.26 -6.25
C VAL A 320 -2.34 -1.26 -5.48
N THR A 321 -2.60 -1.55 -4.21
CA THR A 321 -3.48 -0.75 -3.36
C THR A 321 -2.92 0.65 -3.09
N GLN A 322 -1.61 0.80 -2.92
CA GLN A 322 -0.97 2.11 -2.82
C GLN A 322 -1.14 2.92 -4.10
N THR A 323 -0.93 2.31 -5.27
CA THR A 323 -1.09 2.97 -6.56
C THR A 323 -2.53 3.46 -6.75
N ILE A 324 -3.51 2.60 -6.44
CA ILE A 324 -4.94 2.97 -6.50
C ILE A 324 -5.27 4.07 -5.48
N SER A 325 -4.78 3.98 -4.26
CA SER A 325 -4.99 5.02 -3.23
C SER A 325 -4.40 6.37 -3.64
N GLN A 326 -3.26 6.39 -4.34
CA GLN A 326 -2.67 7.62 -4.88
C GLN A 326 -3.52 8.24 -5.99
N ILE A 327 -4.08 7.42 -6.89
CA ILE A 327 -5.00 7.90 -7.93
C ILE A 327 -6.26 8.47 -7.28
N ILE A 328 -6.88 7.74 -6.34
CA ILE A 328 -8.08 8.17 -5.62
C ILE A 328 -7.83 9.46 -4.82
N GLY A 329 -6.64 9.59 -4.23
CA GLY A 329 -6.24 10.74 -3.42
C GLY A 329 -5.84 11.98 -4.22
N ASN A 330 -5.70 11.90 -5.55
CA ASN A 330 -5.27 13.03 -6.36
C ASN A 330 -6.43 14.04 -6.56
N PRO A 331 -6.36 15.25 -5.98
CA PRO A 331 -7.44 16.23 -6.06
C PRO A 331 -7.62 16.85 -7.45
N SER A 332 -6.70 16.60 -8.38
CA SER A 332 -6.80 17.03 -9.77
C SER A 332 -7.72 16.13 -10.60
N ASN A 333 -8.05 14.95 -10.08
CA ASN A 333 -8.95 14.03 -10.75
C ASN A 333 -10.38 14.58 -10.74
N ARG A 334 -11.10 14.31 -11.84
CA ARG A 334 -12.52 14.61 -11.93
C ARG A 334 -13.34 13.66 -11.05
N ALA A 335 -12.90 12.41 -10.94
CA ALA A 335 -13.65 11.39 -10.25
C ALA A 335 -13.78 11.67 -8.76
N ARG A 336 -14.98 11.43 -8.25
CA ARG A 336 -15.34 11.56 -6.84
C ARG A 336 -15.97 10.28 -6.31
N GLY A 337 -16.61 9.49 -7.17
CA GLY A 337 -17.05 8.14 -6.86
C GLY A 337 -16.01 7.14 -7.31
N TYR A 338 -15.42 6.40 -6.37
CA TYR A 338 -14.50 5.30 -6.63
C TYR A 338 -15.11 4.02 -6.10
N ILE A 339 -15.80 3.27 -6.95
CA ILE A 339 -16.55 2.07 -6.57
C ILE A 339 -15.76 0.83 -6.98
N GLN A 340 -15.67 -0.14 -6.08
CA GLN A 340 -14.94 -1.38 -6.31
C GLN A 340 -15.75 -2.56 -5.77
N ALA A 341 -15.97 -3.57 -6.61
CA ALA A 341 -16.51 -4.86 -6.17
C ALA A 341 -15.53 -5.51 -5.17
N ILE A 342 -16.04 -6.00 -4.05
CA ILE A 342 -15.21 -6.52 -2.94
C ILE A 342 -14.59 -7.90 -3.21
N GLY A 343 -15.11 -8.64 -4.21
CA GLY A 343 -14.70 -10.00 -4.53
C GLY A 343 -15.72 -11.06 -4.12
N ASN A 344 -15.60 -12.25 -4.71
CA ASN A 344 -16.51 -13.39 -4.52
C ASN A 344 -15.78 -14.59 -3.91
N TYR A 345 -15.01 -14.38 -2.82
CA TYR A 345 -14.07 -15.37 -2.31
C TYR A 345 -14.30 -15.77 -0.85
N ALA A 346 -15.40 -15.37 -0.20
CA ALA A 346 -15.64 -15.74 1.19
C ALA A 346 -15.76 -17.26 1.41
N ASP A 347 -16.14 -18.03 0.39
CA ASP A 347 -16.18 -19.50 0.35
C ASP A 347 -14.99 -20.13 -0.41
N ALA A 348 -13.94 -19.34 -0.66
CA ALA A 348 -12.76 -19.70 -1.43
C ALA A 348 -11.48 -19.08 -0.85
N HIS A 349 -11.44 -18.92 0.47
CA HIS A 349 -10.44 -18.13 1.17
C HIS A 349 -10.05 -18.77 2.50
N TYR A 350 -8.79 -18.67 2.90
CA TYR A 350 -8.30 -19.08 4.20
C TYR A 350 -7.34 -18.05 4.79
N SER A 351 -7.46 -17.76 6.08
CA SER A 351 -6.49 -16.92 6.78
C SER A 351 -6.31 -17.34 8.23
N ASP A 352 -5.05 -17.52 8.65
CA ASP A 352 -4.66 -17.71 10.04
C ASP A 352 -3.15 -17.44 10.20
N SER A 353 -2.69 -17.30 11.44
CA SER A 353 -1.25 -17.23 11.73
C SER A 353 -0.57 -18.56 11.44
N TYR A 354 0.64 -18.53 10.86
CA TYR A 354 1.46 -19.71 10.66
C TYR A 354 1.65 -20.47 11.98
N ARG A 355 1.28 -21.76 11.96
CA ARG A 355 1.54 -22.71 13.04
C ARG A 355 2.29 -23.89 12.47
N ARG A 356 3.29 -24.35 13.21
CA ARG A 356 4.10 -25.50 12.85
C ARG A 356 3.26 -26.79 12.93
N SER A 357 3.23 -27.59 11.87
CA SER A 357 2.65 -28.95 11.90
C SER A 357 3.69 -29.99 12.35
N ASN A 358 3.28 -31.26 12.37
CA ASN A 358 4.19 -32.40 12.56
C ASN A 358 4.78 -32.95 11.25
N VAL A 359 4.54 -32.29 10.11
CA VAL A 359 5.06 -32.68 8.79
C VAL A 359 6.18 -31.71 8.37
N SER A 360 7.41 -32.24 8.31
CA SER A 360 8.62 -31.51 7.92
C SER A 360 9.41 -32.28 6.85
N GLY A 361 10.18 -31.56 6.04
CA GLY A 361 11.10 -32.11 5.05
C GLY A 361 12.37 -31.25 4.92
N PRO A 362 13.24 -31.53 3.94
CA PRO A 362 14.49 -30.80 3.72
C PRO A 362 14.30 -29.29 3.53
N ASP A 363 13.17 -28.90 2.94
CA ASP A 363 12.84 -27.51 2.63
C ASP A 363 12.02 -26.81 3.71
N GLY A 364 11.73 -27.48 4.84
CA GLY A 364 11.10 -26.86 6.01
C GLY A 364 9.85 -27.58 6.52
N THR A 365 9.05 -26.87 7.34
CA THR A 365 7.87 -27.44 8.01
C THR A 365 6.56 -26.86 7.50
N ALA A 366 5.60 -27.75 7.23
CA ALA A 366 4.27 -27.38 6.76
C ALA A 366 3.44 -26.68 7.84
N HIS A 367 2.56 -25.79 7.40
CA HIS A 367 1.56 -25.09 8.17
C HIS A 367 0.48 -26.06 8.71
N LEU A 368 0.00 -25.84 9.93
CA LEU A 368 -1.10 -26.59 10.54
C LEU A 368 -2.44 -25.85 10.40
N PHE A 369 -3.29 -26.31 9.48
CA PHE A 369 -4.68 -25.88 9.35
C PHE A 369 -5.49 -26.45 10.50
N GLN A 370 -6.19 -25.60 11.25
CA GLN A 370 -7.02 -26.02 12.39
C GLN A 370 -8.23 -25.10 12.57
N THR A 371 -9.28 -25.63 13.18
CA THR A 371 -10.53 -24.90 13.41
C THR A 371 -10.38 -23.81 14.46
N ASN A 372 -11.03 -22.67 14.19
CA ASN A 372 -11.23 -21.57 15.11
C ASN A 372 -12.66 -21.01 14.95
N SER A 373 -12.99 -19.90 15.62
CA SER A 373 -14.35 -19.31 15.57
C SER A 373 -14.75 -18.72 14.21
N GLN A 374 -13.80 -18.49 13.31
CA GLN A 374 -13.99 -17.86 12.00
C GLN A 374 -13.91 -18.85 10.83
N THR A 375 -13.57 -20.12 11.11
CA THR A 375 -13.37 -21.13 10.08
C THR A 375 -14.65 -21.93 9.81
N SER A 376 -14.86 -22.31 8.55
CA SER A 376 -15.95 -23.18 8.10
C SER A 376 -15.44 -24.30 7.21
N GLY A 377 -16.05 -25.49 7.32
CA GLY A 377 -15.68 -26.68 6.55
C GLY A 377 -15.07 -27.80 7.39
N PRO A 378 -14.86 -29.00 6.80
CA PRO A 378 -14.34 -30.16 7.51
C PRO A 378 -12.81 -30.08 7.69
N ALA A 379 -12.32 -29.40 8.74
CA ALA A 379 -10.93 -29.56 9.16
C ALA A 379 -10.79 -30.04 10.61
N SER A 380 -10.07 -31.14 10.78
CA SER A 380 -9.31 -31.49 11.98
C SER A 380 -7.87 -30.98 11.76
N PRO A 381 -7.02 -30.78 12.80
CA PRO A 381 -5.64 -30.34 12.59
C PRO A 381 -4.94 -31.13 11.47
N ALA A 382 -4.63 -30.45 10.36
CA ALA A 382 -4.11 -31.07 9.14
C ALA A 382 -2.98 -30.21 8.54
N PRO A 383 -1.97 -30.83 7.89
CA PRO A 383 -0.83 -30.11 7.29
C PRO A 383 -1.11 -29.58 5.88
N PHE A 384 -2.33 -29.80 5.36
CA PHE A 384 -2.77 -29.39 4.04
C PHE A 384 -4.27 -29.08 4.05
N ASN A 385 -4.71 -28.41 3.00
CA ASN A 385 -6.12 -28.09 2.78
C ASN A 385 -6.56 -28.59 1.39
N VAL A 386 -7.79 -29.08 1.31
CA VAL A 386 -8.32 -29.80 0.13
C VAL A 386 -9.07 -28.82 -0.77
N ILE A 387 -8.91 -29.00 -2.07
CA ILE A 387 -9.62 -28.27 -3.12
C ILE A 387 -10.17 -29.30 -4.12
N ASN A 388 -11.47 -29.27 -4.34
CA ASN A 388 -12.10 -30.08 -5.38
C ASN A 388 -12.17 -29.28 -6.68
N VAL A 389 -11.47 -29.73 -7.72
CA VAL A 389 -11.40 -29.04 -9.01
C VAL A 389 -12.34 -29.70 -9.99
N GLY A 390 -13.25 -28.92 -10.58
CA GLY A 390 -14.24 -29.41 -11.54
C GLY A 390 -13.62 -30.04 -12.80
N PRO A 391 -14.39 -30.81 -13.58
CA PRO A 391 -13.92 -31.39 -14.83
C PRO A 391 -13.58 -30.29 -15.85
N LEU A 392 -12.46 -30.43 -16.57
CA LEU A 392 -11.99 -29.43 -17.53
C LEU A 392 -11.78 -28.01 -16.95
N ALA A 393 -11.71 -27.88 -15.63
CA ALA A 393 -11.53 -26.61 -14.94
C ALA A 393 -10.05 -26.31 -14.71
N SER A 394 -9.74 -25.02 -14.60
CA SER A 394 -8.43 -24.53 -14.15
C SER A 394 -8.60 -23.69 -12.89
N MET A 395 -7.58 -23.71 -12.03
CA MET A 395 -7.59 -23.02 -10.75
C MET A 395 -6.20 -22.46 -10.42
N GLY A 396 -6.19 -21.43 -9.58
CA GLY A 396 -4.99 -20.89 -8.97
C GLY A 396 -5.12 -20.85 -7.44
N VAL A 397 -4.04 -21.15 -6.74
CA VAL A 397 -3.90 -20.94 -5.30
C VAL A 397 -2.91 -19.80 -5.11
N PHE A 398 -3.33 -18.74 -4.45
CA PHE A 398 -2.52 -17.56 -4.20
C PHE A 398 -2.31 -17.41 -2.71
N LEU A 399 -1.05 -17.48 -2.28
CA LEU A 399 -0.63 -17.26 -0.91
C LEU A 399 -0.07 -15.84 -0.78
N SER A 400 -0.36 -15.20 0.34
CA SER A 400 0.26 -13.94 0.75
C SER A 400 0.43 -13.90 2.27
N TRP A 401 1.32 -13.04 2.78
CA TRP A 401 1.50 -12.87 4.23
C TRP A 401 1.80 -11.44 4.66
N ASN A 402 1.65 -11.17 5.95
CA ASN A 402 1.71 -9.82 6.52
C ASN A 402 3.13 -9.26 6.73
N ASP A 403 4.07 -9.56 5.83
CA ASP A 403 5.30 -8.77 5.73
C ASP A 403 5.01 -7.38 5.13
N PRO A 404 5.88 -6.38 5.37
CA PRO A 404 5.72 -5.08 4.73
C PRO A 404 5.82 -5.22 3.20
N ALA A 405 4.95 -4.51 2.49
CA ALA A 405 4.90 -4.53 1.03
C ALA A 405 6.24 -4.13 0.39
N GLY A 406 6.66 -4.87 -0.63
CA GLY A 406 7.96 -4.70 -1.29
C GLY A 406 9.17 -4.90 -0.36
N ALA A 407 8.98 -5.52 0.82
CA ALA A 407 10.04 -5.81 1.78
C ALA A 407 9.84 -7.17 2.46
N SER A 408 9.43 -8.17 1.67
CA SER A 408 9.22 -9.55 2.11
C SER A 408 10.54 -10.21 2.52
N ALA A 409 10.69 -10.50 3.82
CA ALA A 409 11.90 -11.11 4.41
C ALA A 409 11.65 -12.52 4.95
N ASN A 410 10.38 -12.92 5.04
CA ASN A 410 9.97 -14.28 5.38
C ASN A 410 9.69 -15.04 4.09
N ASP A 411 10.11 -16.30 4.05
CA ASP A 411 10.02 -17.15 2.88
C ASP A 411 9.08 -18.32 3.17
N TYR A 412 7.92 -18.33 2.49
CA TYR A 412 6.93 -19.38 2.59
C TYR A 412 6.68 -19.96 1.20
N ASP A 413 6.89 -21.26 1.03
CA ASP A 413 6.65 -21.95 -0.24
C ASP A 413 5.24 -22.57 -0.25
N LEU A 414 4.62 -22.57 -1.43
CA LEU A 414 3.31 -23.14 -1.68
C LEU A 414 3.46 -24.40 -2.53
N LEU A 415 2.99 -25.54 -2.03
CA LEU A 415 2.99 -26.81 -2.76
C LEU A 415 1.57 -27.23 -3.09
N LEU A 416 1.38 -27.75 -4.29
CA LEU A 416 0.13 -28.32 -4.77
C LEU A 416 0.37 -29.78 -5.19
N PHE A 417 -0.43 -30.70 -4.68
CA PHE A 417 -0.26 -32.12 -4.93
C PHE A 417 -1.61 -32.84 -5.03
N ASN A 418 -1.62 -34.00 -5.65
CA ASN A 418 -2.81 -34.85 -5.69
C ASN A 418 -3.09 -35.40 -4.28
N CYS A 419 -4.28 -35.17 -3.72
CA CYS A 419 -4.59 -35.57 -2.35
C CYS A 419 -4.50 -37.08 -2.11
N LEU A 420 -4.75 -37.90 -3.14
CA LEU A 420 -4.78 -39.36 -3.03
C LEU A 420 -3.42 -40.00 -3.28
N SER A 421 -2.74 -39.61 -4.36
CA SER A 421 -1.44 -40.21 -4.72
C SER A 421 -0.25 -39.56 -4.03
N GLY A 422 -0.38 -38.29 -3.61
CA GLY A 422 0.73 -37.48 -3.10
C GLY A 422 1.64 -36.94 -4.21
N ASP A 423 1.30 -37.13 -5.48
CA ASP A 423 2.10 -36.63 -6.60
C ASP A 423 2.09 -35.10 -6.61
N LEU A 424 3.27 -34.50 -6.66
CA LEU A 424 3.42 -33.06 -6.79
C LEU A 424 2.89 -32.61 -8.16
N LEU A 425 1.96 -31.66 -8.14
CA LEU A 425 1.31 -31.11 -9.33
C LEU A 425 1.95 -29.78 -9.72
N ASP A 426 2.23 -28.93 -8.73
CA ASP A 426 2.83 -27.63 -8.92
C ASP A 426 3.43 -27.09 -7.60
N TRP A 427 4.36 -26.14 -7.65
CA TRP A 427 4.98 -25.55 -6.46
C TRP A 427 5.53 -24.15 -6.76
N SER A 428 5.74 -23.35 -5.71
CA SER A 428 6.59 -22.14 -5.73
C SER A 428 7.95 -22.46 -5.12
N ASP A 429 9.00 -21.78 -5.59
CA ASP A 429 10.39 -21.94 -5.09
C ASP A 429 11.20 -20.63 -5.10
N GLU A 430 10.52 -19.49 -5.15
CA GLU A 430 11.14 -18.18 -5.12
C GLU A 430 11.85 -17.91 -3.80
N ILE A 431 12.97 -17.16 -3.85
CA ILE A 431 13.61 -16.62 -2.65
C ILE A 431 12.99 -15.27 -2.35
N GLN A 432 12.67 -15.04 -1.07
CA GLN A 432 12.28 -13.73 -0.55
C GLN A 432 13.53 -13.01 0.00
N GLU A 433 14.00 -11.98 -0.71
CA GLU A 433 15.27 -11.28 -0.44
C GLU A 433 15.08 -9.87 0.13
N GLY A 434 13.87 -9.52 0.54
CA GLY A 434 13.56 -8.22 1.15
C GLY A 434 13.22 -7.10 0.17
N PHE A 435 12.95 -7.40 -1.10
CA PHE A 435 12.44 -6.41 -2.07
C PHE A 435 11.17 -6.86 -2.81
N GLN A 436 10.80 -8.14 -2.67
CA GLN A 436 9.61 -8.74 -3.27
C GLN A 436 8.36 -8.39 -2.46
N GLU A 437 7.22 -8.55 -3.11
CA GLU A 437 5.93 -8.63 -2.42
C GLU A 437 5.81 -10.01 -1.73
N PRO A 438 5.20 -10.08 -0.54
CA PRO A 438 5.07 -11.32 0.24
C PRO A 438 3.98 -12.21 -0.34
N GLN A 439 4.27 -12.83 -1.49
CA GLN A 439 3.30 -13.59 -2.28
C GLN A 439 3.89 -14.81 -2.96
N GLU A 440 3.09 -15.87 -3.10
CA GLU A 440 3.38 -17.05 -3.91
C GLU A 440 2.12 -17.52 -4.67
N ALA A 441 2.31 -18.19 -5.80
CA ALA A 441 1.18 -18.72 -6.59
C ALA A 441 1.49 -20.04 -7.30
N VAL A 442 0.52 -20.95 -7.24
CA VAL A 442 0.52 -22.23 -7.96
C VAL A 442 -0.78 -22.42 -8.73
N PHE A 443 -0.73 -23.17 -9.82
CA PHE A 443 -1.82 -23.32 -10.77
C PHE A 443 -2.02 -24.78 -11.14
N PHE A 444 -3.27 -25.17 -11.38
CA PHE A 444 -3.60 -26.51 -11.86
C PHE A 444 -4.74 -26.47 -12.87
N ALA A 445 -4.60 -27.28 -13.91
CA ALA A 445 -5.65 -27.52 -14.90
C ALA A 445 -6.05 -28.99 -14.86
N ASN A 446 -7.31 -29.25 -14.51
CA ASN A 446 -7.88 -30.59 -14.57
C ASN A 446 -8.25 -30.91 -16.03
N SER A 447 -7.42 -31.66 -16.72
CA SER A 447 -7.71 -32.09 -18.10
C SER A 447 -8.69 -33.26 -18.19
N SER A 448 -9.20 -33.78 -17.07
CA SER A 448 -10.08 -34.93 -17.04
C SER A 448 -11.56 -34.54 -17.09
N ALA A 449 -12.40 -35.49 -17.51
CA ALA A 449 -13.86 -35.34 -17.52
C ALA A 449 -14.51 -35.59 -16.15
N SER A 450 -13.72 -35.72 -15.07
CA SER A 450 -14.22 -35.95 -13.71
C SER A 450 -13.57 -34.96 -12.73
N PRO A 451 -14.23 -34.63 -11.61
CA PRO A 451 -13.60 -33.81 -10.58
C PRO A 451 -12.34 -34.48 -10.01
N VAL A 452 -11.35 -33.67 -9.61
CA VAL A 452 -10.10 -34.12 -8.99
C VAL A 452 -9.89 -33.39 -7.67
N ASP A 453 -9.56 -34.14 -6.61
CA ASP A 453 -9.16 -33.55 -5.34
C ASP A 453 -7.65 -33.26 -5.34
N VAL A 454 -7.32 -31.97 -5.22
CA VAL A 454 -5.96 -31.46 -5.07
C VAL A 454 -5.79 -30.85 -3.69
N CYS A 455 -4.59 -30.96 -3.14
CA CYS A 455 -4.26 -30.51 -1.80
C CYS A 455 -3.16 -29.47 -1.90
N TYR A 456 -3.27 -28.38 -1.14
CA TYR A 456 -2.16 -27.45 -0.98
C TYR A 456 -1.60 -27.45 0.43
N ALA A 457 -0.29 -27.26 0.53
CA ALA A 457 0.44 -27.07 1.77
C ALA A 457 1.29 -25.80 1.68
N ILE A 458 1.43 -25.11 2.81
CA ILE A 458 2.30 -23.93 2.94
C ILE A 458 3.49 -24.35 3.80
N VAL A 459 4.71 -24.18 3.31
CA VAL A 459 5.94 -24.60 4.00
C VAL A 459 6.73 -23.36 4.40
N ASN A 460 7.17 -23.31 5.66
CA ASN A 460 8.13 -22.31 6.10
C ASN A 460 9.51 -22.70 5.57
N ALA A 461 9.98 -21.99 4.54
CA ALA A 461 11.20 -22.35 3.83
C ALA A 461 12.39 -22.41 4.80
N PHE A 462 13.02 -23.59 4.88
CA PHE A 462 14.13 -23.92 5.78
C PHE A 462 13.87 -23.63 7.28
N ASP A 463 12.59 -23.50 7.69
CA ASP A 463 12.16 -23.06 9.02
C ASP A 463 12.76 -21.69 9.45
N GLN A 464 13.03 -20.79 8.50
CA GLN A 464 13.67 -19.50 8.79
C GLN A 464 12.67 -18.35 8.98
N ALA A 465 11.44 -18.47 8.46
CA ALA A 465 10.43 -17.43 8.62
C ALA A 465 9.91 -17.35 10.08
N ALA A 466 9.76 -16.12 10.58
CA ALA A 466 8.98 -15.84 11.77
C ALA A 466 7.49 -16.08 11.50
N PRO A 467 6.66 -16.46 12.49
CA PRO A 467 5.23 -16.65 12.27
C PRO A 467 4.53 -15.39 11.73
N ARG A 468 3.92 -15.51 10.56
CA ARG A 468 3.12 -14.47 9.90
C ARG A 468 1.65 -14.87 9.77
N ILE A 469 0.77 -13.90 9.55
CA ILE A 469 -0.60 -14.17 9.12
C ILE A 469 -0.52 -14.59 7.66
N LEU A 470 -0.97 -15.80 7.36
CA LEU A 470 -1.06 -16.36 6.02
C LEU A 470 -2.45 -16.06 5.48
N ASN A 471 -2.54 -15.66 4.22
CA ASN A 471 -3.77 -15.32 3.54
C ASN A 471 -3.79 -16.02 2.17
N VAL A 472 -4.74 -16.94 1.99
CA VAL A 472 -4.84 -17.80 0.81
C VAL A 472 -6.15 -17.55 0.10
N THR A 473 -6.10 -17.30 -1.21
CA THR A 473 -7.27 -17.22 -2.07
C THR A 473 -7.22 -18.29 -3.14
N ILE A 474 -8.36 -18.92 -3.42
CA ILE A 474 -8.55 -19.87 -4.52
C ILE A 474 -9.33 -19.19 -5.64
N SER A 475 -8.76 -19.16 -6.85
CA SER A 475 -9.46 -18.67 -8.04
C SER A 475 -9.89 -19.83 -8.95
N GLY A 476 -10.88 -19.56 -9.81
CA GLY A 476 -11.42 -20.51 -10.78
C GLY A 476 -12.56 -21.38 -10.23
N ASP A 477 -12.96 -22.36 -11.06
CA ASP A 477 -14.07 -23.27 -10.76
C ASP A 477 -13.60 -24.46 -9.90
N ALA A 478 -13.37 -24.16 -8.62
CA ALA A 478 -12.89 -25.11 -7.64
C ALA A 478 -13.54 -24.86 -6.27
N LEU A 479 -13.89 -25.93 -5.55
CA LEU A 479 -14.49 -25.84 -4.22
C LEU A 479 -13.40 -25.99 -3.16
N HIS A 480 -13.22 -24.96 -2.33
CA HIS A 480 -12.24 -24.96 -1.25
C HIS A 480 -12.84 -25.61 0.00
N GLY A 481 -12.17 -26.63 0.54
CA GLY A 481 -12.69 -27.47 1.61
C GLY A 481 -12.74 -26.79 2.97
N PHE A 482 -11.75 -25.95 3.30
CA PHE A 482 -11.68 -25.31 4.62
C PHE A 482 -11.37 -23.82 4.50
N ASN A 483 -12.35 -23.01 4.88
CA ASN A 483 -12.42 -21.58 4.60
C ASN A 483 -12.38 -20.74 5.87
N THR A 484 -11.96 -19.48 5.73
CA THR A 484 -12.12 -18.39 6.68
C THR A 484 -12.80 -17.25 5.94
N ALA A 485 -14.12 -17.14 6.09
CA ALA A 485 -14.90 -16.13 5.37
C ALA A 485 -14.54 -14.72 5.84
N ALA A 486 -14.22 -14.55 7.12
CA ALA A 486 -13.68 -13.29 7.63
C ALA A 486 -12.34 -12.95 6.97
N SER A 487 -12.11 -11.68 6.68
CA SER A 487 -10.90 -11.18 6.03
C SER A 487 -10.65 -11.75 4.62
N SER A 488 -11.71 -12.11 3.90
CA SER A 488 -11.66 -12.67 2.53
C SER A 488 -11.60 -11.61 1.43
N LEU A 489 -11.29 -10.37 1.81
CA LEU A 489 -11.19 -9.26 0.88
C LEU A 489 -9.93 -9.39 0.01
N ILE A 490 -10.05 -8.98 -1.25
CA ILE A 490 -8.93 -9.01 -2.20
C ILE A 490 -8.65 -7.59 -2.71
N PRO A 491 -7.37 -7.21 -2.86
CA PRO A 491 -6.99 -5.95 -3.48
C PRO A 491 -7.60 -5.77 -4.89
N PRO A 492 -7.94 -4.53 -5.28
CA PRO A 492 -7.68 -3.28 -4.57
C PRO A 492 -8.85 -2.83 -3.66
N ALA A 493 -9.79 -3.70 -3.30
CA ALA A 493 -10.91 -3.31 -2.44
C ALA A 493 -10.47 -2.90 -1.00
N ASP A 494 -9.22 -3.18 -0.63
CA ASP A 494 -8.54 -2.75 0.60
C ASP A 494 -7.94 -1.34 0.49
N ALA A 495 -8.09 -0.64 -0.65
CA ALA A 495 -7.60 0.73 -0.75
C ALA A 495 -8.30 1.64 0.26
N SER A 496 -7.45 2.32 1.03
CA SER A 496 -7.83 3.29 2.04
C SER A 496 -8.44 4.55 1.42
N GLY A 497 -9.09 5.36 2.25
CA GLY A 497 -9.64 6.65 1.83
C GLY A 497 -11.04 6.55 1.22
N ASN A 498 -11.22 7.19 0.06
CA ASN A 498 -12.55 7.43 -0.53
C ASN A 498 -13.07 6.28 -1.40
N LEU A 499 -12.35 5.17 -1.53
CA LEU A 499 -12.85 3.97 -2.21
C LEU A 499 -14.07 3.40 -1.48
N ILE A 500 -15.11 3.04 -2.23
CA ILE A 500 -16.35 2.45 -1.76
C ILE A 500 -16.33 0.98 -2.18
N ALA A 501 -16.06 0.09 -1.23
CA ALA A 501 -16.10 -1.35 -1.48
C ALA A 501 -17.55 -1.86 -1.41
N VAL A 502 -17.97 -2.63 -2.42
CA VAL A 502 -19.36 -3.08 -2.58
C VAL A 502 -19.46 -4.59 -2.48
N GLY A 503 -20.23 -5.06 -1.49
CA GLY A 503 -20.65 -6.46 -1.38
C GLY A 503 -21.98 -6.75 -2.07
N ALA A 504 -22.36 -8.02 -2.17
CA ALA A 504 -23.55 -8.47 -2.89
C ALA A 504 -24.67 -9.00 -1.97
N VAL A 505 -25.91 -8.73 -2.37
CA VAL A 505 -27.13 -9.37 -1.86
C VAL A 505 -27.96 -9.91 -3.02
N PRO A 506 -28.68 -11.03 -2.88
CA PRO A 506 -29.54 -11.53 -3.95
C PRO A 506 -30.73 -10.62 -4.17
N ALA A 507 -31.04 -10.30 -5.44
CA ALA A 507 -32.28 -9.60 -5.79
C ALA A 507 -33.54 -10.30 -5.27
N SER A 508 -33.50 -11.63 -5.21
CA SER A 508 -34.59 -12.46 -4.69
C SER A 508 -34.75 -12.42 -3.17
N SER A 509 -33.70 -12.05 -2.42
CA SER A 509 -33.70 -11.99 -0.96
C SER A 509 -32.77 -10.88 -0.47
N PRO A 510 -33.13 -9.60 -0.70
CA PRO A 510 -32.21 -8.47 -0.54
C PRO A 510 -31.91 -8.11 0.92
N GLY A 511 -32.42 -8.90 1.87
CA GLY A 511 -32.11 -8.80 3.30
C GLY A 511 -30.92 -9.66 3.74
N GLN A 512 -30.38 -10.51 2.87
CA GLN A 512 -29.31 -11.46 3.19
C GLN A 512 -28.05 -11.17 2.37
N ILE A 513 -26.88 -11.35 2.97
CA ILE A 513 -25.60 -11.23 2.25
C ILE A 513 -25.34 -12.51 1.46
N GLU A 514 -24.85 -12.36 0.23
CA GLU A 514 -24.41 -13.50 -0.59
C GLU A 514 -23.27 -14.26 0.11
N PRO A 515 -23.34 -15.60 0.23
CA PRO A 515 -22.31 -16.37 0.93
C PRO A 515 -20.91 -16.21 0.34
N PHE A 516 -20.81 -16.05 -0.99
CA PHE A 516 -19.54 -15.83 -1.69
C PHE A 516 -19.00 -14.41 -1.51
N SER A 517 -19.83 -13.42 -1.15
CA SER A 517 -19.40 -12.02 -1.05
C SER A 517 -18.26 -11.90 -0.05
N SER A 518 -17.09 -11.47 -0.53
CA SER A 518 -15.93 -11.20 0.29
C SER A 518 -16.25 -10.15 1.33
N ARG A 519 -15.58 -10.25 2.48
CA ARG A 519 -15.94 -9.50 3.68
C ARG A 519 -14.71 -9.26 4.57
N GLY A 520 -14.72 -8.17 5.32
CA GLY A 520 -13.62 -7.78 6.20
C GLY A 520 -13.51 -8.64 7.47
N PRO A 521 -12.74 -8.18 8.47
CA PRO A 521 -11.96 -6.94 8.48
C PRO A 521 -10.76 -7.00 7.54
N ILE A 522 -10.31 -5.83 7.07
CA ILE A 522 -8.98 -5.72 6.46
C ILE A 522 -7.92 -5.56 7.55
N PHE A 523 -6.67 -5.90 7.24
CA PHE A 523 -5.60 -6.03 8.24
C PHE A 523 -5.02 -4.70 8.75
N ASP A 524 -5.59 -3.56 8.35
CA ASP A 524 -5.31 -2.23 8.89
C ASP A 524 -6.39 -1.73 9.89
N GLY A 525 -7.48 -2.48 10.05
CA GLY A 525 -8.59 -2.17 10.95
C GLY A 525 -9.76 -1.40 10.34
N GLU A 526 -9.74 -1.03 9.05
CA GLU A 526 -10.96 -0.51 8.42
C GLU A 526 -12.01 -1.61 8.22
N ASN A 527 -13.29 -1.22 8.31
CA ASN A 527 -14.39 -2.13 8.02
C ASN A 527 -14.73 -2.09 6.54
N LYS A 528 -14.80 -3.27 5.90
CA LYS A 528 -15.26 -3.47 4.53
C LYS A 528 -16.25 -4.65 4.48
N PRO A 529 -17.26 -4.66 3.60
CA PRO A 529 -17.56 -3.64 2.58
C PRO A 529 -18.05 -2.31 3.19
N ASP A 530 -18.10 -1.25 2.38
CA ASP A 530 -18.67 0.03 2.80
C ASP A 530 -20.21 -0.01 2.76
N VAL A 531 -20.76 -0.65 1.72
CA VAL A 531 -22.20 -0.87 1.46
C VAL A 531 -22.38 -2.19 0.69
N VAL A 532 -23.62 -2.66 0.56
CA VAL A 532 -23.97 -3.77 -0.33
C VAL A 532 -25.04 -3.37 -1.34
N ALA A 533 -25.06 -4.03 -2.49
CA ALA A 533 -26.04 -3.83 -3.55
C ALA A 533 -26.45 -5.17 -4.17
N THR A 534 -27.45 -5.13 -5.04
CA THR A 534 -28.10 -6.36 -5.52
C THR A 534 -27.32 -7.03 -6.65
N ASP A 535 -27.25 -8.35 -6.63
CA ASP A 535 -26.86 -9.18 -7.76
C ASP A 535 -28.05 -10.04 -8.24
N GLY A 536 -27.82 -10.93 -9.21
CA GLY A 536 -28.85 -11.76 -9.81
C GLY A 536 -29.82 -10.94 -10.65
N VAL A 537 -29.29 -9.99 -11.40
CA VAL A 537 -30.05 -8.98 -12.15
C VAL A 537 -30.19 -9.34 -13.61
N THR A 538 -31.31 -8.95 -14.22
CA THR A 538 -31.55 -9.21 -15.63
C THR A 538 -30.70 -8.28 -16.49
N VAL A 539 -29.97 -8.87 -17.44
CA VAL A 539 -29.19 -8.18 -18.50
C VAL A 539 -29.57 -8.76 -19.86
N SER A 540 -29.15 -8.12 -20.95
CA SER A 540 -29.48 -8.53 -22.32
C SER A 540 -28.97 -9.94 -22.67
N GLY A 541 -27.88 -10.36 -22.01
CA GLY A 541 -27.13 -11.57 -22.36
C GLY A 541 -26.32 -11.44 -23.66
N ALA A 542 -26.24 -10.23 -24.23
CA ALA A 542 -25.39 -9.92 -25.37
C ALA A 542 -23.95 -10.34 -25.10
N GLY A 543 -23.30 -10.99 -26.06
CA GLY A 543 -21.95 -11.53 -25.81
C GLY A 543 -21.92 -12.79 -24.92
N GLU A 544 -22.99 -13.59 -24.94
CA GLU A 544 -23.04 -14.89 -24.26
C GLU A 544 -22.98 -14.81 -22.71
N PHE A 545 -23.29 -13.65 -22.13
CA PHE A 545 -23.35 -13.52 -20.66
C PHE A 545 -24.57 -14.23 -20.08
N PRO A 546 -24.44 -14.80 -18.87
CA PRO A 546 -25.59 -15.34 -18.17
C PRO A 546 -26.57 -14.21 -17.81
N SER A 547 -27.85 -14.44 -18.07
CA SER A 547 -28.95 -13.63 -17.58
C SER A 547 -29.86 -14.56 -16.76
N PRO A 548 -29.99 -14.37 -15.43
CA PRO A 548 -29.48 -13.23 -14.64
C PRO A 548 -27.95 -13.19 -14.46
N PHE A 549 -27.40 -11.99 -14.26
CA PHE A 549 -25.99 -11.71 -13.96
C PHE A 549 -25.76 -11.62 -12.44
N PHE A 550 -24.77 -12.37 -11.93
CA PHE A 550 -24.53 -12.60 -10.50
C PHE A 550 -23.15 -12.10 -10.05
N GLY A 551 -22.97 -11.97 -8.74
CA GLY A 551 -21.69 -11.63 -8.13
C GLY A 551 -21.57 -10.16 -7.75
N THR A 552 -20.49 -9.83 -7.04
CA THR A 552 -20.18 -8.43 -6.68
C THR A 552 -19.93 -7.54 -7.91
N SER A 553 -19.57 -8.12 -9.06
CA SER A 553 -19.54 -7.46 -10.38
C SER A 553 -20.90 -6.93 -10.82
N ALA A 554 -22.01 -7.58 -10.45
CA ALA A 554 -23.37 -7.10 -10.71
C ALA A 554 -23.81 -6.05 -9.68
N ALA A 555 -23.37 -6.19 -8.43
CA ALA A 555 -23.71 -5.28 -7.35
C ALA A 555 -23.04 -3.90 -7.47
N ALA A 556 -21.74 -3.84 -7.77
CA ALA A 556 -20.98 -2.59 -7.81
C ALA A 556 -21.54 -1.52 -8.79
N PRO A 557 -21.96 -1.87 -10.02
CA PRO A 557 -22.59 -0.92 -10.96
C PRO A 557 -23.83 -0.20 -10.41
N HIS A 558 -24.62 -0.84 -9.54
CA HIS A 558 -25.75 -0.17 -8.90
C HIS A 558 -25.30 0.99 -8.01
N VAL A 559 -24.19 0.83 -7.26
CA VAL A 559 -23.67 1.92 -6.43
C VAL A 559 -23.11 3.05 -7.29
N ALA A 560 -22.54 2.73 -8.45
CA ALA A 560 -22.08 3.72 -9.42
C ALA A 560 -23.24 4.52 -10.04
N ALA A 561 -24.32 3.84 -10.43
CA ALA A 561 -25.54 4.49 -10.91
C ALA A 561 -26.17 5.38 -9.82
N LEU A 562 -26.19 4.92 -8.56
CA LEU A 562 -26.69 5.74 -7.46
C LEU A 562 -25.85 7.00 -7.26
N ALA A 563 -24.52 6.86 -7.29
CA ALA A 563 -23.61 7.99 -7.21
C ALA A 563 -23.88 9.01 -8.34
N ALA A 564 -24.25 8.55 -9.55
CA ALA A 564 -24.62 9.44 -10.64
C ALA A 564 -25.90 10.24 -10.34
N LEU A 565 -26.95 9.61 -9.82
CA LEU A 565 -28.18 10.33 -9.43
C LEU A 565 -27.92 11.35 -8.30
N VAL A 566 -27.09 11.00 -7.34
CA VAL A 566 -26.69 11.89 -6.23
C VAL A 566 -25.91 13.10 -6.76
N LEU A 567 -24.95 12.87 -7.67
CA LEU A 567 -24.13 13.94 -8.24
C LEU A 567 -24.87 14.85 -9.22
N GLU A 568 -25.92 14.35 -9.90
CA GLU A 568 -26.81 15.20 -10.70
C GLU A 568 -27.49 16.26 -9.83
N CYS A 569 -27.96 15.86 -8.64
CA CYS A 569 -28.55 16.81 -7.69
C CYS A 569 -27.52 17.76 -7.08
N ARG A 570 -26.29 17.28 -6.87
CA ARG A 570 -25.24 18.08 -6.23
C ARG A 570 -23.85 17.73 -6.74
N ASN A 571 -23.47 18.42 -7.81
CA ASN A 571 -22.18 18.22 -8.46
C ASN A 571 -20.98 18.79 -7.67
N SER A 572 -21.20 19.49 -6.56
CA SER A 572 -20.16 20.08 -5.70
C SER A 572 -19.64 19.13 -4.62
N LEU A 573 -20.29 17.98 -4.42
CA LEU A 573 -19.91 17.01 -3.40
C LEU A 573 -18.44 16.61 -3.54
N THR A 574 -17.74 16.45 -2.43
CA THR A 574 -16.41 15.84 -2.43
C THR A 574 -16.53 14.31 -2.46
N ALA A 575 -15.45 13.60 -2.80
CA ALA A 575 -15.42 12.14 -2.76
C ALA A 575 -15.81 11.57 -1.38
N GLN A 576 -15.31 12.19 -0.31
CA GLN A 576 -15.65 11.84 1.07
C GLN A 576 -17.14 12.06 1.38
N SER A 577 -17.71 13.20 0.94
CA SER A 577 -19.12 13.53 1.15
C SER A 577 -20.04 12.55 0.43
N LEU A 578 -19.71 12.22 -0.83
CA LEU A 578 -20.43 11.23 -1.62
C LEU A 578 -20.44 9.86 -0.93
N LYS A 579 -19.27 9.38 -0.49
CA LYS A 579 -19.15 8.12 0.27
C LYS A 579 -20.00 8.12 1.53
N ILE A 580 -20.04 9.23 2.28
CA ILE A 580 -20.87 9.34 3.49
C ILE A 580 -22.36 9.30 3.15
N ILE A 581 -22.81 10.05 2.14
CA ILE A 581 -24.22 10.04 1.72
C ILE A 581 -24.66 8.61 1.40
N LEU A 582 -23.92 7.93 0.53
CA LEU A 582 -24.23 6.55 0.11
C LEU A 582 -24.26 5.55 1.28
N LYS A 583 -23.39 5.73 2.28
CA LYS A 583 -23.36 4.91 3.49
C LYS A 583 -24.50 5.24 4.46
N SER A 584 -24.74 6.52 4.69
CA SER A 584 -25.73 6.98 5.68
C SER A 584 -27.18 6.76 5.25
N SER A 585 -27.43 6.67 3.95
CA SER A 585 -28.74 6.37 3.38
C SER A 585 -29.02 4.86 3.27
N ALA A 586 -28.03 4.00 3.54
CA ALA A 586 -28.17 2.56 3.40
C ALA A 586 -29.12 1.97 4.46
N VAL A 587 -29.88 0.95 4.07
CA VAL A 587 -30.74 0.17 4.95
C VAL A 587 -29.89 -0.90 5.62
N ALA A 588 -29.71 -0.80 6.93
CA ALA A 588 -28.99 -1.79 7.72
C ALA A 588 -29.58 -3.19 7.54
N LEU A 589 -28.70 -4.17 7.34
CA LEU A 589 -29.06 -5.58 7.23
C LEU A 589 -28.68 -6.33 8.51
N GLU A 590 -29.50 -7.30 8.89
CA GLU A 590 -29.15 -8.21 9.98
C GLU A 590 -27.99 -9.11 9.54
N ALA A 591 -26.81 -8.87 10.12
CA ALA A 591 -25.66 -9.75 9.98
C ALA A 591 -25.53 -10.63 11.22
N PRO A 592 -25.05 -11.88 11.11
CA PRO A 592 -24.59 -12.63 12.28
C PRO A 592 -23.64 -11.73 13.06
N ASP A 593 -23.86 -11.52 14.37
CA ASP A 593 -23.11 -10.63 15.28
C ASP A 593 -23.16 -9.10 15.04
N ASN A 594 -23.94 -8.62 14.06
CA ASN A 594 -24.01 -7.20 13.66
C ASN A 594 -22.65 -6.58 13.28
N SER A 595 -21.67 -7.38 12.86
CA SER A 595 -20.37 -6.87 12.45
C SER A 595 -20.48 -6.02 11.17
N PRO A 596 -19.94 -4.78 11.18
CA PRO A 596 -19.87 -3.93 9.99
C PRO A 596 -18.97 -4.54 8.90
N ASN A 597 -18.21 -5.59 9.22
CA ASN A 597 -17.36 -6.28 8.25
C ASN A 597 -18.12 -7.21 7.30
N ILE A 598 -19.43 -7.41 7.50
CA ILE A 598 -20.24 -8.31 6.66
C ILE A 598 -21.06 -7.52 5.64
N SER A 599 -21.82 -6.53 6.09
CA SER A 599 -22.76 -5.75 5.26
C SER A 599 -22.38 -4.26 5.16
N GLY A 600 -21.29 -3.84 5.81
CA GLY A 600 -20.93 -2.42 5.86
C GLY A 600 -22.00 -1.60 6.56
N SER A 601 -22.44 -0.54 5.88
CA SER A 601 -23.56 0.31 6.34
C SER A 601 -24.94 -0.29 6.00
N GLY A 602 -24.96 -1.39 5.25
CA GLY A 602 -26.18 -2.05 4.78
C GLY A 602 -26.39 -1.92 3.26
N ARG A 603 -27.59 -2.30 2.82
CA ARG A 603 -27.99 -2.27 1.41
C ARG A 603 -28.25 -0.83 0.97
N ILE A 604 -27.74 -0.41 -0.18
CA ILE A 604 -28.04 0.94 -0.69
C ILE A 604 -29.54 1.15 -0.90
N ASP A 605 -29.98 2.39 -0.68
CA ASP A 605 -31.35 2.86 -0.93
C ASP A 605 -31.26 4.14 -1.76
N ALA A 606 -31.63 4.03 -3.03
CA ALA A 606 -31.53 5.10 -3.99
C ALA A 606 -32.48 6.24 -3.67
N LEU A 607 -33.70 5.93 -3.23
CA LEU A 607 -34.68 6.95 -2.88
C LEU A 607 -34.21 7.76 -1.67
N ALA A 608 -33.72 7.08 -0.63
CA ALA A 608 -33.20 7.74 0.56
C ALA A 608 -31.99 8.63 0.25
N ALA A 609 -31.03 8.14 -0.53
CA ALA A 609 -29.83 8.88 -0.90
C ALA A 609 -30.15 10.13 -1.76
N VAL A 610 -31.02 9.97 -2.76
CA VAL A 610 -31.45 11.05 -3.65
C VAL A 610 -32.28 12.06 -2.85
N GLN A 611 -33.23 11.62 -2.02
CA GLN A 611 -34.00 12.51 -1.14
C GLN A 611 -33.10 13.31 -0.19
N GLN A 612 -32.09 12.67 0.39
CA GLN A 612 -31.10 13.30 1.27
C GLN A 612 -30.24 14.34 0.53
N THR A 613 -30.11 14.26 -0.79
CA THR A 613 -29.25 15.14 -1.57
C THR A 613 -30.02 16.26 -2.26
N CYS A 614 -31.13 15.92 -2.92
CA CYS A 614 -31.92 16.81 -3.77
C CYS A 614 -32.95 17.65 -2.99
N ALA A 615 -33.41 17.16 -1.83
CA ALA A 615 -34.53 17.76 -1.09
C ALA A 615 -34.33 17.84 0.43
N SER A 616 -33.15 17.48 0.94
CA SER A 616 -32.89 17.57 2.37
C SER A 616 -32.85 19.02 2.84
N SER A 617 -33.61 19.31 3.89
CA SER A 617 -33.44 20.51 4.71
C SER A 617 -32.63 20.22 5.98
N SER A 618 -32.09 19.01 6.12
CA SER A 618 -31.33 18.60 7.29
C SER A 618 -29.83 18.79 7.04
N PRO A 619 -29.11 19.50 7.91
CA PRO A 619 -27.65 19.49 7.90
C PRO A 619 -27.09 18.11 8.26
N ILE A 620 -25.89 17.81 7.78
CA ILE A 620 -25.13 16.62 8.16
C ILE A 620 -23.70 17.07 8.44
N VAL A 621 -23.18 16.73 9.62
CA VAL A 621 -21.85 17.15 10.06
C VAL A 621 -20.81 16.13 9.62
N LEU A 622 -19.77 16.61 8.95
CA LEU A 622 -18.54 15.88 8.73
C LEU A 622 -17.38 16.61 9.41
N VAL A 623 -16.50 15.86 10.06
CA VAL A 623 -15.30 16.39 10.71
C VAL A 623 -14.07 15.62 10.22
N THR A 624 -13.08 16.35 9.70
CA THR A 624 -11.82 15.77 9.18
C THR A 624 -10.60 16.50 9.77
N PRO A 625 -9.59 15.79 10.31
CA PRO A 625 -9.57 14.33 10.54
C PRO A 625 -10.49 13.93 11.71
N SER A 626 -10.78 12.65 11.87
CA SER A 626 -11.54 12.13 13.03
C SER A 626 -10.70 12.01 14.31
N LEU A 627 -9.37 12.18 14.20
CA LEU A 627 -8.42 12.17 15.30
C LEU A 627 -7.28 13.17 15.04
N GLN A 628 -6.92 13.94 16.06
CA GLN A 628 -5.68 14.72 16.09
C GLN A 628 -4.77 14.26 17.22
N ASN A 629 -3.54 13.90 16.89
CA ASN A 629 -2.48 13.61 17.87
C ASN A 629 -1.47 14.76 17.89
N PHE A 630 -1.42 15.50 18.99
CA PHE A 630 -0.51 16.63 19.22
C PHE A 630 0.93 16.19 19.54
N GLY A 631 1.15 14.90 19.80
CA GLY A 631 2.46 14.36 20.17
C GLY A 631 2.92 14.82 21.55
N ASN A 632 4.24 14.80 21.75
CA ASN A 632 4.88 15.21 23.00
C ASN A 632 5.05 16.73 23.03
N ILE A 633 4.37 17.41 23.94
CA ILE A 633 4.47 18.85 24.17
C ILE A 633 5.06 19.11 25.56
N ALA A 634 6.02 20.04 25.66
CA ALA A 634 6.63 20.41 26.92
C ALA A 634 5.58 21.01 27.87
N VAL A 635 5.58 20.61 29.14
CA VAL A 635 4.66 21.16 30.16
C VAL A 635 4.82 22.68 30.25
N GLY A 636 3.70 23.40 30.16
CA GLY A 636 3.66 24.87 30.10
C GLY A 636 3.87 25.47 28.72
N SER A 637 4.12 24.65 27.69
CA SER A 637 4.07 25.05 26.27
C SER A 637 2.75 24.58 25.64
N SER A 638 2.55 24.92 24.36
CA SER A 638 1.34 24.53 23.62
C SER A 638 1.63 24.21 22.16
N ALA A 639 0.76 23.41 21.54
CA ALA A 639 0.73 23.19 20.09
C ALA A 639 -0.71 23.25 19.57
N ASP A 640 -0.85 23.71 18.32
CA ASP A 640 -2.13 23.94 17.66
C ASP A 640 -2.28 22.98 16.47
N LYS A 641 -3.49 22.43 16.29
CA LYS A 641 -3.86 21.58 15.15
C LYS A 641 -5.29 21.85 14.71
N ASP A 642 -5.54 21.66 13.43
CA ASP A 642 -6.81 22.00 12.80
C ASP A 642 -7.72 20.79 12.58
N PHE A 643 -9.02 21.03 12.70
CA PHE A 643 -10.08 20.21 12.14
C PHE A 643 -10.80 21.01 11.07
N VAL A 644 -11.33 20.34 10.06
CA VAL A 644 -12.29 20.90 9.10
C VAL A 644 -13.65 20.33 9.44
N ILE A 645 -14.60 21.20 9.78
CA ILE A 645 -16.02 20.84 9.84
C ILE A 645 -16.65 21.18 8.50
N GLN A 646 -17.49 20.29 7.98
CA GLN A 646 -18.21 20.48 6.73
C GLN A 646 -19.68 20.12 6.91
N ASN A 647 -20.56 20.92 6.32
CA ASN A 647 -21.96 20.56 6.17
C ASN A 647 -22.17 19.85 4.84
N ILE A 648 -22.38 18.54 4.89
CA ILE A 648 -22.63 17.71 3.69
C ILE A 648 -24.13 17.44 3.48
N GLY A 649 -24.99 18.00 4.35
CA GLY A 649 -26.44 17.91 4.25
C GLY A 649 -27.02 19.01 3.35
N GLY A 650 -28.35 19.11 3.30
CA GLY A 650 -29.04 20.13 2.51
C GLY A 650 -29.61 21.31 3.33
N GLY A 651 -29.65 21.19 4.66
CA GLY A 651 -29.99 22.30 5.57
C GLY A 651 -28.78 23.04 6.11
N THR A 652 -28.97 24.21 6.70
CA THR A 652 -27.87 24.95 7.37
C THR A 652 -27.43 24.26 8.67
N LEU A 653 -26.14 24.06 8.83
CA LEU A 653 -25.51 23.54 10.04
C LEU A 653 -25.05 24.70 10.93
N SER A 654 -25.79 24.97 12.00
CA SER A 654 -25.41 25.98 12.99
C SER A 654 -25.03 25.30 14.32
N GLY A 655 -23.90 25.68 14.90
CA GLY A 655 -23.41 25.07 16.13
C GLY A 655 -22.07 25.63 16.62
N SER A 656 -21.45 24.88 17.54
CA SER A 656 -20.19 25.23 18.18
C SER A 656 -19.34 24.01 18.47
N ALA A 657 -18.02 24.19 18.39
CA ALA A 657 -17.04 23.20 18.80
C ALA A 657 -16.59 23.43 20.24
N THR A 658 -16.59 22.38 21.06
CA THR A 658 -16.23 22.45 22.49
C THR A 658 -15.31 21.31 22.88
N THR A 659 -14.39 21.56 23.80
CA THR A 659 -13.48 20.56 24.37
C THR A 659 -13.10 20.95 25.79
N LEU A 660 -12.40 20.06 26.50
CA LEU A 660 -11.98 20.26 27.88
C LEU A 660 -10.45 20.32 28.00
N ALA A 661 -9.98 21.05 29.02
CA ALA A 661 -8.56 21.11 29.36
C ALA A 661 -7.97 19.70 29.50
N PRO A 662 -6.71 19.47 29.05
CA PRO A 662 -5.73 20.46 28.59
C PRO A 662 -5.91 20.93 27.12
N TYR A 663 -7.00 20.56 26.46
CA TYR A 663 -7.35 21.05 25.13
C TYR A 663 -8.22 22.31 25.19
N SER A 664 -8.14 23.16 24.17
CA SER A 664 -9.01 24.35 24.03
C SER A 664 -9.24 24.68 22.56
N VAL A 665 -10.43 25.13 22.20
CA VAL A 665 -10.71 25.66 20.86
C VAL A 665 -10.25 27.12 20.82
N ILE A 666 -9.32 27.44 19.93
CA ILE A 666 -8.71 28.79 19.86
C ILE A 666 -9.13 29.58 18.61
N ALA A 667 -9.68 28.91 17.59
CA ALA A 667 -10.26 29.55 16.42
C ALA A 667 -11.41 28.71 15.83
N GLY A 668 -12.38 29.38 15.20
CA GLY A 668 -13.50 28.72 14.52
C GLY A 668 -14.57 28.12 15.44
N GLY A 669 -14.55 28.38 16.75
CA GLY A 669 -15.39 27.67 17.73
C GLY A 669 -16.92 27.75 17.55
N THR A 670 -17.44 28.62 16.68
CA THR A 670 -18.85 28.67 16.26
C THR A 670 -18.93 28.65 14.75
N TYR A 671 -19.94 27.97 14.19
CA TYR A 671 -20.12 27.83 12.75
C TYR A 671 -21.59 27.94 12.37
N ASP A 672 -21.82 28.44 11.16
CA ASP A 672 -23.13 28.55 10.50
C ASP A 672 -22.91 28.26 9.00
N LEU A 673 -23.00 26.98 8.63
CA LEU A 673 -22.58 26.48 7.33
C LEU A 673 -23.80 26.13 6.48
N GLY A 674 -23.98 26.80 5.36
CA GLY A 674 -24.88 26.33 4.32
C GLY A 674 -24.43 24.99 3.73
N PRO A 675 -25.23 24.36 2.85
CA PRO A 675 -24.85 23.14 2.16
C PRO A 675 -23.47 23.25 1.51
N ASP A 676 -22.66 22.19 1.67
CA ASP A 676 -21.28 22.01 1.20
C ASP A 676 -20.23 22.99 1.76
N GLN A 677 -20.64 23.95 2.59
CA GLN A 677 -19.70 24.85 3.22
C GLN A 677 -18.89 24.15 4.30
N SER A 678 -17.64 24.56 4.43
CA SER A 678 -16.71 24.07 5.45
C SER A 678 -16.07 25.22 6.21
N GLN A 679 -15.58 24.91 7.41
CA GLN A 679 -14.86 25.83 8.27
C GLN A 679 -13.73 25.11 9.00
N VAL A 680 -12.60 25.79 9.14
CA VAL A 680 -11.46 25.32 9.93
C VAL A 680 -11.67 25.67 11.41
N ILE A 681 -11.38 24.70 12.28
CA ILE A 681 -11.47 24.77 13.73
C ILE A 681 -10.10 24.46 14.29
N THR A 682 -9.44 25.44 14.90
CA THR A 682 -8.10 25.24 15.47
C THR A 682 -8.21 24.90 16.95
N VAL A 683 -7.63 23.78 17.33
CA VAL A 683 -7.56 23.27 18.69
C VAL A 683 -6.13 23.36 19.20
N ARG A 684 -5.97 23.86 20.42
CA ARG A 684 -4.71 23.94 21.15
C ARG A 684 -4.64 22.87 22.23
N PHE A 685 -3.51 22.17 22.32
CA PHE A 685 -3.14 21.34 23.46
C PHE A 685 -2.11 22.07 24.33
N SER A 686 -2.39 22.26 25.63
CA SER A 686 -1.54 22.97 26.60
C SER A 686 -1.39 22.16 27.90
N PRO A 687 -0.52 21.14 27.95
CA PRO A 687 -0.38 20.30 29.13
C PRO A 687 0.23 21.07 30.31
N THR A 688 -0.40 20.96 31.49
CA THR A 688 0.09 21.55 32.75
C THR A 688 0.78 20.53 33.67
N SER A 689 0.76 19.24 33.29
CA SER A 689 1.45 18.16 33.99
C SER A 689 2.01 17.14 33.00
N THR A 690 2.95 16.32 33.45
CA THR A 690 3.47 15.20 32.64
C THR A 690 2.45 14.08 32.52
N GLY A 691 2.48 13.35 31.40
CA GLY A 691 1.63 12.18 31.16
C GLY A 691 0.88 12.24 29.84
N SER A 692 0.19 11.15 29.50
CA SER A 692 -0.67 11.07 28.31
C SER A 692 -2.07 11.62 28.61
N PHE A 693 -2.63 12.37 27.67
CA PHE A 693 -3.94 12.99 27.75
C PHE A 693 -4.79 12.56 26.57
N ASN A 694 -5.92 11.95 26.87
CA ASN A 694 -6.93 11.59 25.88
C ASN A 694 -8.13 12.52 26.10
N GLY A 695 -8.57 13.19 25.04
CA GLY A 695 -9.69 14.12 25.06
C GLY A 695 -10.58 13.95 23.84
N THR A 696 -11.64 14.75 23.83
CA THR A 696 -12.62 14.76 22.75
C THR A 696 -12.99 16.20 22.43
N ILE A 697 -13.11 16.53 21.15
CA ILE A 697 -13.79 17.73 20.69
C ILE A 697 -15.19 17.36 20.20
N SER A 698 -16.20 18.08 20.69
CA SER A 698 -17.61 17.86 20.39
C SER A 698 -18.17 19.02 19.59
N PHE A 699 -18.89 18.72 18.52
CA PHE A 699 -19.52 19.65 17.59
C PHE A 699 -21.03 19.58 17.79
N SER A 700 -21.66 20.70 18.16
CA SER A 700 -23.12 20.77 18.33
C SER A 700 -23.87 20.98 17.01
N GLY A 701 -25.17 20.68 17.01
CA GLY A 701 -26.02 20.72 15.81
C GLY A 701 -26.14 19.35 15.13
N ALA A 702 -27.25 19.15 14.40
CA ALA A 702 -27.48 18.03 13.48
C ALA A 702 -27.16 16.61 14.02
N GLY A 703 -27.48 16.33 15.30
CA GLY A 703 -27.28 15.02 15.92
C GLY A 703 -26.00 14.86 16.77
N GLY A 704 -25.09 15.85 16.72
CA GLY A 704 -23.86 15.86 17.52
C GLY A 704 -22.79 14.91 16.97
N THR A 705 -21.62 15.45 16.66
CA THR A 705 -20.45 14.68 16.19
C THR A 705 -19.27 14.98 17.10
N SER A 706 -18.33 14.05 17.24
CA SER A 706 -17.11 14.26 18.01
C SER A 706 -15.88 13.67 17.34
N ALA A 707 -14.71 14.20 17.67
CA ALA A 707 -13.42 13.73 17.20
C ALA A 707 -12.44 13.57 18.37
N SER A 708 -11.49 12.64 18.22
CA SER A 708 -10.54 12.28 19.27
C SER A 708 -9.33 13.22 19.30
N LEU A 709 -8.86 13.53 20.51
CA LEU A 709 -7.66 14.33 20.76
C LEU A 709 -6.67 13.52 21.59
N LEU A 710 -5.44 13.39 21.12
CA LEU A 710 -4.35 12.73 21.83
C LEU A 710 -3.17 13.68 21.98
N GLY A 711 -2.44 13.58 23.09
CA GLY A 711 -1.26 14.39 23.34
C GLY A 711 -0.60 13.99 24.64
N SER A 712 0.66 14.33 24.82
CA SER A 712 1.42 14.01 26.02
C SER A 712 2.20 15.22 26.52
N GLY A 713 2.09 15.48 27.82
CA GLY A 713 2.92 16.45 28.52
C GLY A 713 4.25 15.81 28.94
N PHE A 714 5.37 16.47 28.69
CA PHE A 714 6.68 16.04 29.22
C PHE A 714 7.51 17.23 29.73
N VAL A 715 8.49 16.98 30.60
CA VAL A 715 9.50 17.99 30.95
C VAL A 715 10.69 17.77 30.02
N PRO A 716 11.21 18.75 29.28
CA PRO A 716 12.33 18.51 28.38
C PRO A 716 13.64 18.21 29.12
N SER A 717 14.56 17.54 28.43
CA SER A 717 15.94 17.40 28.89
C SER A 717 16.68 18.72 28.68
N VAL A 718 17.25 19.31 29.71
CA VAL A 718 18.02 20.56 29.61
C VAL A 718 19.50 20.22 29.57
N LEU A 719 20.16 20.50 28.44
CA LEU A 719 21.58 20.23 28.20
C LEU A 719 22.40 21.51 28.30
N LYS A 720 23.44 21.53 29.13
CA LYS A 720 24.27 22.72 29.37
C LYS A 720 25.70 22.36 29.74
N PHE A 721 26.63 23.29 29.53
CA PHE A 721 27.97 23.14 30.09
C PHE A 721 27.92 23.08 31.61
N LYS A 722 28.78 22.26 32.21
CA LYS A 722 28.90 22.15 33.67
C LYS A 722 29.39 23.47 34.30
N SER A 723 30.19 24.25 33.56
CA SER A 723 30.75 25.53 33.97
C SER A 723 30.72 26.49 32.78
N ALA A 724 30.61 27.80 33.03
CA ALA A 724 30.76 28.83 32.00
C ALA A 724 32.23 29.09 31.63
N THR A 725 33.18 28.66 32.48
CA THR A 725 34.61 28.82 32.26
C THR A 725 35.38 27.55 32.62
N TYR A 726 36.41 27.25 31.84
CA TYR A 726 37.37 26.17 32.04
C TYR A 726 38.79 26.74 31.98
N LYS A 727 39.74 26.08 32.64
CA LYS A 727 41.16 26.49 32.63
C LYS A 727 42.06 25.27 32.53
N ILE A 728 43.05 25.34 31.66
CA ILE A 728 44.00 24.25 31.38
C ILE A 728 45.37 24.83 31.05
N SER A 729 46.45 24.08 31.28
CA SER A 729 47.78 24.44 30.75
C SER A 729 47.99 23.76 29.41
N GLU A 730 48.64 24.41 28.46
CA GLU A 730 48.96 23.82 27.15
C GLU A 730 49.78 22.52 27.26
N LYS A 731 50.63 22.38 28.31
CA LYS A 731 51.30 21.11 28.68
C LYS A 731 50.33 19.95 28.87
N ALA A 732 49.11 20.25 29.32
CA ALA A 732 48.08 19.24 29.49
C ALA A 732 47.46 18.94 28.12
N ARG A 733 48.01 17.91 27.46
CA ARG A 733 47.65 17.40 26.12
C ARG A 733 46.16 17.40 25.77
N LEU A 734 45.24 17.25 26.73
CA LEU A 734 43.80 17.23 26.50
C LEU A 734 43.04 18.06 27.56
N ALA A 735 42.31 19.08 27.12
CA ALA A 735 41.33 19.78 27.94
C ALA A 735 40.00 19.01 27.94
N THR A 736 39.46 18.66 29.11
CA THR A 736 38.20 17.91 29.23
C THR A 736 37.03 18.82 29.56
N VAL A 737 36.05 18.92 28.67
CA VAL A 737 34.82 19.70 28.85
C VAL A 737 33.67 18.76 29.22
N THR A 738 32.84 19.15 30.19
CA THR A 738 31.70 18.34 30.65
C THR A 738 30.39 19.05 30.35
N VAL A 739 29.46 18.35 29.70
CA VAL A 739 28.07 18.75 29.47
C VAL A 739 27.18 17.94 30.40
N THR A 740 26.22 18.61 31.03
CA THR A 740 25.29 18.01 32.00
C THR A 740 23.86 18.04 31.47
N ARG A 741 23.10 16.99 31.81
CA ARG A 741 21.68 16.83 31.52
C ARG A 741 20.86 16.97 32.79
N THR A 742 19.94 17.92 32.80
CA THR A 742 18.92 18.11 33.84
C THR A 742 17.52 17.97 33.24
N GLY A 743 16.46 18.01 34.05
CA GLY A 743 15.10 17.69 33.57
C GLY A 743 14.92 16.19 33.36
N GLU A 744 14.24 15.82 32.26
CA GLU A 744 13.87 14.43 32.00
C GLU A 744 15.03 13.54 31.56
N LYS A 745 15.00 12.26 31.96
CA LYS A 745 16.14 11.34 31.82
C LYS A 745 15.78 9.97 31.26
N THR A 746 14.52 9.67 30.92
CA THR A 746 14.11 8.33 30.50
C THR A 746 14.43 8.03 29.03
N GLY A 747 14.43 9.04 28.15
CA GLY A 747 14.76 8.90 26.72
C GLY A 747 16.21 9.22 26.37
N THR A 748 16.63 8.83 25.15
CA THR A 748 17.90 9.26 24.57
C THR A 748 17.78 10.66 23.98
N VAL A 749 18.75 11.54 24.24
CA VAL A 749 18.83 12.88 23.63
C VAL A 749 20.26 13.19 23.19
N GLU A 750 20.40 14.06 22.19
CA GLU A 750 21.69 14.43 21.60
C GLU A 750 21.87 15.96 21.57
N ILE A 751 23.13 16.41 21.57
CA ILE A 751 23.51 17.81 21.40
C ILE A 751 24.84 17.88 20.66
N ALA A 752 24.94 18.77 19.67
CA ALA A 752 26.20 19.04 19.01
C ALA A 752 27.04 20.05 19.81
N TYR A 753 28.36 19.92 19.76
CA TYR A 753 29.30 20.89 20.32
C TYR A 753 30.32 21.31 19.26
N GLU A 754 30.85 22.52 19.39
CA GLU A 754 31.96 23.01 18.59
C GLU A 754 32.85 23.99 19.36
N THR A 755 34.11 24.08 18.93
CA THR A 755 35.07 25.09 19.35
C THR A 755 35.23 26.17 18.27
N SER A 756 35.50 27.39 18.70
CA SER A 756 35.92 28.49 17.82
C SER A 756 37.00 29.33 18.50
N ASP A 757 37.80 30.01 17.71
CA ASP A 757 38.91 30.83 18.21
C ASP A 757 38.39 31.95 19.13
N GLY A 758 39.18 32.24 20.16
CA GLY A 758 39.01 33.42 21.02
C GLY A 758 40.20 34.35 20.82
N THR A 759 41.19 34.25 21.70
CA THR A 759 42.53 34.81 21.45
C THR A 759 43.51 33.72 21.02
N ALA A 760 43.21 32.45 21.32
CA ALA A 760 43.94 31.29 20.84
C ALA A 760 43.53 30.94 19.41
N THR A 761 44.49 30.46 18.63
CA THR A 761 44.42 30.10 17.22
C THR A 761 44.42 28.58 17.04
N ALA A 762 43.42 28.05 16.32
CA ALA A 762 43.37 26.62 16.02
C ALA A 762 44.54 26.18 15.11
N GLY A 763 45.26 25.14 15.52
CA GLY A 763 46.44 24.60 14.85
C GLY A 763 47.76 25.09 15.47
N GLU A 764 47.74 26.21 16.19
CA GLU A 764 48.90 26.77 16.91
C GLU A 764 48.80 26.46 18.41
N ASP A 765 47.66 26.76 19.05
CA ASP A 765 47.50 26.64 20.52
C ASP A 765 46.60 25.45 20.92
N TYR A 766 45.66 25.11 20.04
CA TYR A 766 44.74 23.99 20.24
C TYR A 766 44.29 23.37 18.90
N THR A 767 43.78 22.15 18.92
CA THR A 767 43.12 21.57 17.74
C THR A 767 41.60 21.76 17.82
N SER A 768 40.99 22.29 16.75
CA SER A 768 39.54 22.46 16.67
C SER A 768 38.79 21.13 16.90
N SER A 769 37.74 21.16 17.71
CA SER A 769 36.96 19.98 18.08
C SER A 769 35.46 20.21 17.85
N THR A 770 34.79 19.25 17.23
CA THR A 770 33.35 19.26 16.99
C THR A 770 32.80 17.84 17.08
N GLY A 771 31.53 17.69 17.45
CA GLY A 771 30.88 16.38 17.49
C GLY A 771 29.51 16.39 18.14
N ILE A 772 28.93 15.20 18.30
CA ILE A 772 27.61 14.98 18.89
C ILE A 772 27.78 14.21 20.21
N LEU A 773 27.13 14.68 21.27
CA LEU A 773 27.06 13.99 22.56
C LEU A 773 25.72 13.31 22.74
N THR A 774 25.71 11.98 22.75
CA THR A 774 24.51 11.16 22.98
C THR A 774 24.34 10.82 24.47
N PHE A 775 23.24 11.28 25.06
CA PHE A 775 22.81 10.97 26.43
C PHE A 775 21.72 9.90 26.39
N GLY A 776 22.09 8.63 26.64
CA GLY A 776 21.11 7.55 26.79
C GLY A 776 20.24 7.69 28.06
N PRO A 777 19.28 6.76 28.27
CA PRO A 777 18.44 6.74 29.47
C PRO A 777 19.28 6.76 30.75
N GLY A 778 18.92 7.65 31.69
CA GLY A 778 19.59 7.83 32.97
C GLY A 778 20.93 8.56 32.92
N VAL A 779 21.52 8.80 31.74
CA VAL A 779 22.83 9.44 31.60
C VAL A 779 22.72 10.94 31.89
N THR A 780 23.40 11.40 32.94
CA THR A 780 23.31 12.79 33.42
C THR A 780 24.49 13.68 33.00
N SER A 781 25.57 13.11 32.46
CA SER A 781 26.71 13.89 31.97
C SER A 781 27.44 13.17 30.84
N ARG A 782 27.99 13.96 29.91
CA ARG A 782 28.91 13.53 28.87
C ARG A 782 30.10 14.48 28.82
N LYS A 783 31.21 13.99 28.27
CA LYS A 783 32.45 14.74 28.15
C LYS A 783 32.96 14.66 26.73
N PHE A 784 33.62 15.72 26.29
CA PHE A 784 34.47 15.71 25.11
C PHE A 784 35.83 16.32 25.48
N THR A 785 36.82 16.11 24.61
CA THR A 785 38.17 16.59 24.81
C THR A 785 38.59 17.50 23.66
N ILE A 786 39.38 18.51 24.00
CA ILE A 786 40.02 19.42 23.05
C ILE A 786 41.54 19.18 23.17
N PRO A 787 42.23 18.77 22.11
CA PRO A 787 43.69 18.63 22.12
C PRO A 787 44.38 19.98 22.25
N MET A 788 45.30 20.09 23.19
CA MET A 788 46.17 21.26 23.35
C MET A 788 47.44 21.04 22.52
N VAL A 789 47.92 22.11 21.90
CA VAL A 789 49.22 22.13 21.23
C VAL A 789 50.17 22.82 22.20
N ASN A 790 51.19 22.09 22.67
CA ASN A 790 52.21 22.66 23.54
C ASN A 790 53.41 23.00 22.66
N ASP A 791 53.80 24.27 22.63
CA ASP A 791 54.98 24.69 21.90
C ASP A 791 56.12 25.10 22.85
N THR A 792 56.93 26.08 22.45
CA THR A 792 58.06 26.60 23.25
C THR A 792 58.08 28.13 23.30
N LEU A 793 57.08 28.79 22.71
CA LEU A 793 56.93 30.23 22.69
C LEU A 793 56.41 30.69 24.06
N ASP A 794 56.80 31.87 24.52
CA ASP A 794 56.31 32.44 25.79
C ASP A 794 55.18 33.41 25.45
N GLU A 795 53.96 33.03 25.79
CA GLU A 795 52.72 33.68 25.36
C GLU A 795 51.85 34.12 26.55
N PRO A 796 50.98 35.14 26.39
CA PRO A 796 49.96 35.42 27.39
C PRO A 796 48.94 34.26 27.46
N ASN A 797 48.20 34.14 28.57
CA ASN A 797 47.09 33.18 28.60
C ASN A 797 46.06 33.50 27.52
N GLU A 798 45.62 32.47 26.82
CA GLU A 798 44.72 32.62 25.67
C GLU A 798 43.38 31.91 25.88
N THR A 799 42.39 32.20 25.03
CA THR A 799 41.04 31.65 25.18
C THR A 799 40.49 30.99 23.92
N VAL A 800 39.73 29.91 24.12
CA VAL A 800 38.91 29.20 23.12
C VAL A 800 37.43 29.31 23.50
N ASN A 801 36.57 29.61 22.51
CA ASN A 801 35.13 29.70 22.68
C ASN A 801 34.45 28.34 22.44
N LEU A 802 33.54 27.93 23.33
CA LEU A 802 32.81 26.66 23.28
C LEU A 802 31.31 26.91 23.10
N THR A 803 30.67 26.19 22.17
CA THR A 803 29.24 26.34 21.87
C THR A 803 28.54 24.99 21.82
N LEU A 804 27.35 24.89 22.43
CA LEU A 804 26.41 23.79 22.22
C LEU A 804 25.28 24.24 21.27
N LYS A 805 24.92 23.39 20.32
CA LYS A 805 23.87 23.67 19.33
C LYS A 805 23.09 22.43 18.92
N GLU A 806 21.96 22.63 18.24
CA GLU A 806 21.14 21.57 17.65
C GLU A 806 20.75 20.44 18.66
N PRO A 807 20.04 20.75 19.76
CA PRO A 807 19.51 19.69 20.62
C PRO A 807 18.50 18.83 19.86
N SER A 808 18.57 17.50 20.03
CA SER A 808 17.60 16.59 19.43
C SER A 808 16.19 16.76 20.04
N ALA A 809 15.16 16.23 19.38
CA ALA A 809 13.79 16.23 19.91
C ALA A 809 13.74 15.69 21.35
N GLY A 810 12.99 16.37 22.22
CA GLY A 810 12.90 16.06 23.65
C GLY A 810 13.97 16.72 24.53
N ALA A 811 14.93 17.45 23.95
CA ALA A 811 15.90 18.28 24.66
C ALA A 811 15.81 19.77 24.29
N VAL A 812 16.30 20.61 25.19
CA VAL A 812 16.44 22.06 25.00
C VAL A 812 17.80 22.50 25.54
N LEU A 813 18.32 23.61 24.99
CA LEU A 813 19.58 24.19 25.44
C LEU A 813 19.38 24.94 26.78
N GLY A 814 20.23 24.63 27.75
CA GLY A 814 20.25 25.29 29.06
C GLY A 814 21.30 26.39 29.15
N SER A 815 21.28 27.15 30.26
CA SER A 815 22.32 28.13 30.59
C SER A 815 23.32 27.56 31.61
N PRO A 816 24.64 27.59 31.33
CA PRO A 816 25.29 28.19 30.16
C PRO A 816 25.30 27.25 28.93
N GLY A 817 24.88 27.78 27.77
CA GLY A 817 24.94 27.10 26.46
C GLY A 817 26.22 27.38 25.68
N THR A 818 26.97 28.39 26.11
CA THR A 818 28.33 28.73 25.67
C THR A 818 29.27 28.75 26.87
N ALA A 819 30.55 28.48 26.66
CA ALA A 819 31.58 28.53 27.70
C ALA A 819 32.93 28.98 27.11
N VAL A 820 33.86 29.42 27.96
CA VAL A 820 35.21 29.83 27.56
C VAL A 820 36.24 28.91 28.21
N LEU A 821 37.18 28.38 27.43
CA LEU A 821 38.35 27.66 27.92
C LEU A 821 39.57 28.59 27.88
N THR A 822 40.23 28.81 29.02
CA THR A 822 41.50 29.53 29.11
C THR A 822 42.67 28.55 29.08
N ILE A 823 43.57 28.71 28.12
CA ILE A 823 44.85 28.01 28.00
C ILE A 823 45.89 28.85 28.76
N THR A 824 46.67 28.22 29.64
CA THR A 824 47.80 28.85 30.30
C THR A 824 49.11 28.36 29.73
N ASP A 825 49.92 29.32 29.32
CA ASP A 825 51.30 29.15 28.89
C ASP A 825 52.14 28.52 30.03
N ASN A 826 53.04 27.62 29.66
CA ASN A 826 54.00 26.99 30.58
C ASN A 826 55.46 27.22 30.22
N ASP A 827 55.70 28.09 29.26
CA ASP A 827 57.00 28.41 28.76
C ASP A 827 57.54 29.65 29.48
N VAL A 828 58.78 30.02 29.17
CA VAL A 828 59.47 31.10 29.86
C VAL A 828 60.26 31.94 28.89
N ALA A 829 60.12 33.27 28.98
CA ALA A 829 60.92 34.20 28.21
C ALA A 829 62.44 33.93 28.25
N GLY A 830 63.10 34.23 27.14
CA GLY A 830 64.56 34.26 27.07
C GLY A 830 65.16 35.42 27.85
N LYS A 831 66.19 35.15 28.64
CA LYS A 831 66.97 36.14 29.40
C LYS A 831 68.36 36.27 28.82
N VAL A 832 68.75 37.48 28.44
CA VAL A 832 70.07 37.79 27.89
C VAL A 832 70.95 38.39 28.99
N GLN A 833 72.16 37.86 29.17
CA GLN A 833 73.12 38.34 30.17
C GLN A 833 74.56 38.20 29.67
N PHE A 834 75.48 38.96 30.24
CA PHE A 834 76.91 38.71 30.03
C PHE A 834 77.32 37.36 30.63
N SER A 835 78.27 36.68 29.99
CA SER A 835 78.82 35.41 30.48
C SER A 835 79.59 35.53 31.79
N SER A 836 80.04 36.74 32.14
CA SER A 836 80.77 37.10 33.35
C SER A 836 80.44 38.53 33.77
N ALA A 837 80.55 38.82 35.07
CA ALA A 837 80.40 40.17 35.60
C ALA A 837 81.60 41.08 35.29
N SER A 838 82.76 40.51 34.93
CA SER A 838 83.94 41.26 34.49
C SER A 838 84.73 40.47 33.45
N TYR A 839 85.38 41.21 32.55
CA TYR A 839 86.25 40.67 31.51
C TYR A 839 87.60 41.37 31.63
N LYS A 840 88.69 40.61 31.44
CA LYS A 840 90.05 41.12 31.52
C LYS A 840 90.85 40.58 30.34
N VAL A 841 91.61 41.45 29.73
CA VAL A 841 92.56 41.13 28.67
C VAL A 841 93.82 41.97 28.89
N ASP A 842 94.95 41.47 28.44
CA ASP A 842 96.18 42.25 28.36
C ASP A 842 96.08 43.21 27.15
N GLU A 843 96.58 44.44 27.27
CA GLU A 843 96.58 45.41 26.16
C GLU A 843 97.35 44.88 24.94
N ALA A 844 98.36 44.03 25.13
CA ALA A 844 99.05 43.35 24.04
C ALA A 844 98.18 42.32 23.28
N GLY A 845 97.02 41.94 23.84
CA GLY A 845 96.09 40.97 23.26
C GLY A 845 95.19 41.53 22.15
N GLY A 846 95.14 42.86 21.97
CA GLY A 846 94.46 43.55 20.86
C GLY A 846 92.92 43.51 20.85
N SER A 847 92.28 42.45 21.35
CA SER A 847 90.82 42.37 21.49
C SER A 847 90.38 41.41 22.60
N VAL A 848 89.20 41.66 23.17
CA VAL A 848 88.53 40.74 24.10
C VAL A 848 87.19 40.31 23.54
N VAL A 849 86.90 39.01 23.63
CA VAL A 849 85.57 38.49 23.27
C VAL A 849 84.65 38.63 24.48
N ILE A 850 83.69 39.55 24.41
CA ILE A 850 82.63 39.69 25.40
C ILE A 850 81.50 38.73 25.03
N THR A 851 81.47 37.55 25.64
CA THR A 851 80.43 36.57 25.36
C THR A 851 79.12 36.96 26.06
N VAL A 852 78.06 37.14 25.27
CA VAL A 852 76.68 37.24 25.77
C VAL A 852 76.06 35.85 25.77
N LYS A 853 75.42 35.47 26.88
CA LYS A 853 74.68 34.21 27.04
C LYS A 853 73.18 34.50 27.09
N ARG A 854 72.42 33.74 26.32
CA ARG A 854 70.98 33.60 26.51
C ARG A 854 70.72 32.42 27.45
N THR A 855 69.84 32.63 28.42
CA THR A 855 69.36 31.62 29.39
C THR A 855 67.82 31.67 29.42
N GLY A 856 67.13 30.67 29.95
CA GLY A 856 65.66 30.59 29.82
C GLY A 856 65.22 30.11 28.42
N GLY A 857 64.06 30.54 27.94
CA GLY A 857 63.51 30.09 26.66
C GLY A 857 64.29 30.56 25.43
N SER A 858 64.29 29.74 24.38
CA SER A 858 65.05 29.96 23.14
C SER A 858 64.20 30.11 21.88
N ALA A 859 62.87 29.97 21.96
CA ALA A 859 62.00 29.86 20.78
C ALA A 859 61.88 31.16 19.98
N SER A 860 61.69 32.29 20.63
CA SER A 860 61.63 33.61 19.98
C SER A 860 63.01 34.23 19.75
N GLY A 861 63.21 34.98 18.66
CA GLY A 861 64.43 35.78 18.46
C GLY A 861 64.56 36.88 19.53
N VAL A 862 65.79 37.20 19.95
CA VAL A 862 66.06 38.33 20.86
C VAL A 862 67.13 39.22 20.24
N SER A 863 66.94 40.53 20.28
CA SER A 863 67.96 41.53 19.96
C SER A 863 68.30 42.31 21.22
N ILE A 864 69.58 42.63 21.40
CA ILE A 864 70.03 43.53 22.44
C ILE A 864 71.04 44.49 21.81
N ASP A 865 70.87 45.78 22.10
CA ASP A 865 71.90 46.76 21.78
C ASP A 865 73.01 46.68 22.83
N TYR A 866 74.24 46.86 22.40
CA TYR A 866 75.37 46.98 23.29
C TYR A 866 76.13 48.27 23.01
N GLU A 867 76.66 48.86 24.07
CA GLU A 867 77.55 50.01 23.98
C GLU A 867 78.80 49.76 24.81
N THR A 868 79.88 50.45 24.46
CA THR A 868 81.10 50.49 25.27
C THR A 868 81.25 51.89 25.81
N GLY A 869 81.52 52.01 27.11
CA GLY A 869 81.82 53.27 27.78
C GLY A 869 83.25 53.27 28.30
N GLY A 870 83.93 54.43 28.23
CA GLY A 870 85.25 54.61 28.84
C GLY A 870 85.17 54.53 30.36
N GLY A 871 86.06 53.74 30.96
CA GLY A 871 86.28 53.70 32.41
C GLY A 871 87.54 54.50 32.75
N THR A 872 88.55 53.84 33.32
CA THR A 872 89.93 54.37 33.37
C THR A 872 90.70 54.15 32.06
N ALA A 873 90.14 53.39 31.11
CA ALA A 873 90.66 53.19 29.77
C ALA A 873 89.99 54.15 28.78
N THR A 874 90.77 54.71 27.85
CA THR A 874 90.31 55.67 26.84
C THR A 874 89.99 54.95 25.52
N ALA A 875 88.88 55.28 24.87
CA ALA A 875 88.56 54.73 23.56
C ALA A 875 89.44 55.38 22.46
N GLY A 876 90.12 54.56 21.66
CA GLY A 876 90.88 55.00 20.48
C GLY A 876 92.35 55.37 20.74
N GLU A 877 92.83 55.18 21.98
CA GLU A 877 94.26 55.07 22.31
C GLU A 877 94.76 53.65 22.01
#